data_AF-A0A484CSL4-F1
#
_entry.id   AF-A0A484CSL4-F1
#
_cell.length_a   1.000
_cell.length_b   1.000
_cell.length_c   1.000
_cell.angle_alpha   90.00
_cell.angle_beta   90.00
_cell.angle_gamma   90.00
#
_symmetry.space_group_name_H-M   'P 1'
#
loop_
_entity.id
_entity.type
_entity.pdbx_description
1 polymer ?
#
loop_
_entity_poly.entity_id
_entity_poly.type
_entity_poly.pdbx_seq_one_letter_code
_entity_poly.pdbx_strand_id
1 'polypeptide(L)'
;MGPGMETVDIAVVGLYFVLVLAIGFFAMWKANRSTVSGYFLAGRSMTWIVVGASLFVSNIGSEHFIGLAGSGAASGFAVGAWEFNALLLLQLLGWVFIPVYIHSGVYTMPEYLSKRYGGTRLKVYFALLSVLLYIFTKLSVDLYAGALFIQESLGWNLYVSIVLLISMTALLTVTGGLTAVLYTDALQAVLMIGGALTLTILSLIKVGGLEGVRTKYMLAVPNVTAIMATGNFTYSPSCRIEPKPNSLRILRGPMDEDIPWPGFILGQTPASIWYWCADQVIVQRVLAAKNIVHAKGSTLMAGFLKILPMFLIVIPGMISRILFADEIACIGPEHCMAVCGSQAGCSNLAYPRLVMAVMPVGLRGLMMAVMIAALMSDLDSIFNSASTIFTLDIYKTVRKNASQRELMTVGRLFVVAMVAISIAWVPVIINMQGGQTYLYIQEVAGYLTPPIAALFLLGVFWKRCNETGAFCGGMTGFTLGALRLILAFIYRQPRCDQPDDRPAFIFNVHYMYFAAGLFWISGAVAVVVSLCTSPPDEERVRTTTFWGLRNIKMVPTKDRKETYRLNEKSQCSGDGRLHKEMPPDIRKEMCLDGADVKLLVPSTDHDPATPSTETSPATTPAEQFGNGRLELTREESSNVCHETGRCMRVLECFCGCKDGAQSDQQKVQQEDATVIAEMLYESPRDKVILNVCLVFVCCLGIFMFVYFSL
;
A
#
# COMPACT_ATOMS: atom_id res chain seq x y z
N MET A 1 -34.96 10.64 5.59
CA MET A 1 -34.65 10.15 4.23
C MET A 1 -34.32 11.34 3.35
N GLY A 2 -33.08 11.41 2.83
CA GLY A 2 -32.68 12.45 1.88
C GLY A 2 -33.21 12.18 0.46
N PRO A 3 -33.15 13.17 -0.46
CA PRO A 3 -33.46 12.94 -1.86
C PRO A 3 -32.42 11.98 -2.46
N GLY A 4 -32.89 10.86 -3.03
CA GLY A 4 -32.04 9.89 -3.71
C GLY A 4 -31.30 10.48 -4.92
N MET A 5 -30.45 9.66 -5.54
CA MET A 5 -29.78 10.06 -6.78
C MET A 5 -30.77 10.40 -7.88
N GLU A 6 -30.51 11.49 -8.61
CA GLU A 6 -31.26 11.82 -9.82
C GLU A 6 -30.69 11.04 -11.01
N THR A 7 -31.47 10.92 -12.09
CA THR A 7 -31.07 10.20 -13.32
C THR A 7 -29.75 10.72 -13.89
N VAL A 8 -29.48 12.02 -13.76
CA VAL A 8 -28.20 12.65 -14.18
C VAL A 8 -27.03 12.15 -13.33
N ASP A 9 -27.20 11.98 -12.01
CA ASP A 9 -26.15 11.44 -11.14
C ASP A 9 -25.81 10.00 -11.54
N ILE A 10 -26.82 9.16 -11.78
CA ILE A 10 -26.66 7.76 -12.24
C ILE A 10 -25.91 7.73 -13.58
N ALA A 11 -26.27 8.59 -14.53
CA ALA A 11 -25.63 8.64 -15.84
C ALA A 11 -24.14 9.05 -15.76
N VAL A 12 -23.81 9.99 -14.89
CA VAL A 12 -22.41 10.41 -14.64
C VAL A 12 -21.60 9.26 -14.01
N VAL A 13 -22.18 8.53 -13.05
CA VAL A 13 -21.55 7.34 -12.46
C VAL A 13 -21.28 6.27 -13.53
N GLY A 14 -22.25 5.98 -14.40
CA GLY A 14 -22.09 5.03 -15.50
C GLY A 14 -21.00 5.43 -16.50
N LEU A 15 -21.00 6.70 -16.93
CA LEU A 15 -19.98 7.24 -17.85
C LEU A 15 -18.57 7.16 -17.25
N TYR A 16 -18.43 7.45 -15.96
CA TYR A 16 -17.16 7.34 -15.25
C TYR A 16 -16.63 5.89 -15.22
N PHE A 17 -17.48 4.91 -14.94
CA PHE A 17 -17.06 3.50 -14.98
C PHE A 17 -16.61 3.06 -16.37
N VAL A 18 -17.29 3.51 -17.43
CA VAL A 18 -16.86 3.26 -18.82
C VAL A 18 -15.47 3.87 -19.08
N LEU A 19 -15.20 5.08 -18.60
CA LEU A 19 -13.88 5.73 -18.73
C LEU A 19 -12.77 4.93 -18.01
N VAL A 20 -13.01 4.51 -16.77
CA VAL A 20 -12.04 3.72 -15.98
C VAL A 20 -11.78 2.36 -16.65
N LEU A 21 -12.82 1.65 -17.09
CA LEU A 21 -12.70 0.38 -17.82
C LEU A 21 -11.91 0.55 -19.13
N ALA A 22 -12.17 1.62 -19.90
CA ALA A 22 -11.47 1.89 -21.15
C ALA A 22 -9.97 2.17 -20.93
N ILE A 23 -9.62 2.96 -19.91
CA ILE A 23 -8.22 3.25 -19.56
C ILE A 23 -7.51 2.00 -19.04
N GLY A 24 -8.18 1.23 -18.19
CA GLY A 24 -7.67 -0.06 -17.72
C GLY A 24 -7.36 -1.00 -18.91
N PHE A 25 -8.31 -1.14 -19.85
CA PHE A 25 -8.13 -2.00 -21.03
C PHE A 25 -7.03 -1.50 -21.98
N PHE A 26 -6.91 -0.19 -22.16
CA PHE A 26 -5.81 0.41 -22.94
C PHE A 26 -4.44 0.15 -22.30
N ALA A 27 -4.33 0.33 -20.98
CA ALA A 27 -3.10 0.02 -20.23
C ALA A 27 -2.76 -1.48 -20.28
N MET A 28 -3.76 -2.36 -20.17
CA MET A 28 -3.61 -3.81 -20.30
C MET A 28 -3.02 -4.23 -21.65
N TRP A 29 -3.47 -3.63 -22.76
CA TRP A 29 -2.98 -3.99 -24.11
C TRP A 29 -1.51 -3.65 -24.26
N LYS A 30 -1.06 -2.54 -23.66
CA LYS A 30 0.33 -2.09 -23.71
C LYS A 30 1.28 -2.83 -22.73
N ALA A 31 0.75 -3.54 -21.73
CA ALA A 31 1.54 -4.18 -20.68
C ALA A 31 2.05 -5.58 -21.06
N ASN A 32 3.34 -5.85 -20.85
CA ASN A 32 3.96 -7.14 -21.16
C ASN A 32 3.77 -8.15 -20.00
N ARG A 33 2.86 -9.12 -20.19
CA ARG A 33 2.28 -9.94 -19.11
C ARG A 33 3.03 -11.24 -18.79
N SER A 34 4.06 -11.58 -19.56
CA SER A 34 4.72 -12.89 -19.54
C SER A 34 5.70 -13.11 -18.36
N THR A 35 5.87 -12.14 -17.46
CA THR A 35 6.84 -12.23 -16.37
C THR A 35 6.28 -11.79 -15.02
N VAL A 36 6.79 -12.39 -13.96
CA VAL A 36 6.49 -12.07 -12.55
C VAL A 36 6.77 -10.58 -12.24
N SER A 37 7.87 -10.04 -12.77
CA SER A 37 8.23 -8.61 -12.63
C SER A 37 7.28 -7.68 -13.41
N GLY A 38 6.81 -8.10 -14.60
CA GLY A 38 5.79 -7.38 -15.35
C GLY A 38 4.46 -7.28 -14.62
N TYR A 39 4.01 -8.38 -14.00
CA TYR A 39 2.74 -8.42 -13.26
C TYR A 39 2.80 -7.70 -11.90
N PHE A 40 3.85 -7.94 -11.09
CA PHE A 40 3.94 -7.46 -9.71
C PHE A 40 4.75 -6.16 -9.49
N LEU A 41 5.54 -5.68 -10.47
CA LEU A 41 6.31 -4.43 -10.37
C LEU A 41 6.10 -3.49 -11.58
N ALA A 42 5.10 -3.75 -12.43
CA ALA A 42 4.87 -3.00 -13.67
C ALA A 42 6.13 -2.84 -14.55
N GLY A 43 7.04 -3.84 -14.49
CA GLY A 43 8.32 -3.84 -15.18
C GLY A 43 9.30 -2.73 -14.78
N ARG A 44 9.16 -2.11 -13.60
CA ARG A 44 9.99 -0.98 -13.13
C ARG A 44 10.13 0.15 -14.16
N SER A 45 9.01 0.57 -14.75
CA SER A 45 8.99 1.58 -15.81
C SER A 45 8.35 2.92 -15.39
N MET A 46 7.88 3.02 -14.15
CA MET A 46 6.92 4.06 -13.76
C MET A 46 7.54 5.42 -13.45
N THR A 47 6.80 6.48 -13.80
CA THR A 47 7.20 7.87 -13.55
C THR A 47 6.80 8.32 -12.14
N TRP A 48 7.47 9.37 -11.63
CA TRP A 48 7.29 9.81 -10.25
C TRP A 48 5.87 10.34 -9.97
N ILE A 49 5.24 10.94 -10.98
CA ILE A 49 3.86 11.43 -10.92
C ILE A 49 2.90 10.25 -10.74
N VAL A 50 3.00 9.22 -11.60
CA VAL A 50 2.10 8.05 -11.55
C VAL A 50 2.27 7.31 -10.22
N VAL A 51 3.51 7.06 -9.79
CA VAL A 51 3.78 6.40 -8.51
C VAL A 51 3.30 7.25 -7.33
N GLY A 52 3.54 8.56 -7.32
CA GLY A 52 3.17 9.42 -6.19
C GLY A 52 1.66 9.65 -6.06
N ALA A 53 0.95 9.76 -7.19
CA ALA A 53 -0.51 9.84 -7.21
C ALA A 53 -1.14 8.53 -6.73
N SER A 54 -0.54 7.42 -7.15
CA SER A 54 -0.93 6.08 -6.73
C SER A 54 -0.65 5.80 -5.24
N LEU A 55 0.48 6.25 -4.69
CA LEU A 55 0.77 6.22 -3.25
C LEU A 55 -0.25 7.01 -2.42
N PHE A 56 -0.69 8.16 -2.93
CA PHE A 56 -1.70 8.98 -2.29
C PHE A 56 -3.08 8.31 -2.35
N VAL A 57 -3.48 7.80 -3.51
CA VAL A 57 -4.77 7.13 -3.71
C VAL A 57 -4.88 5.82 -2.92
N SER A 58 -3.86 4.96 -2.93
CA SER A 58 -3.86 3.64 -2.24
C SER A 58 -3.78 3.71 -0.70
N ASN A 59 -4.00 4.92 -0.18
CA ASN A 59 -4.12 5.23 1.23
C ASN A 59 -5.39 6.07 1.41
N ILE A 60 -5.62 7.10 0.60
CA ILE A 60 -6.85 7.91 0.63
C ILE A 60 -7.98 7.21 -0.14
N GLY A 61 -8.52 6.14 0.44
CA GLY A 61 -9.80 5.55 0.06
C GLY A 61 -10.86 5.68 1.16
N SER A 62 -11.68 4.64 1.33
CA SER A 62 -12.92 4.77 2.11
C SER A 62 -12.70 4.90 3.62
N GLU A 63 -11.63 4.31 4.15
CA GLU A 63 -11.25 4.48 5.56
C GLU A 63 -11.00 5.95 5.92
N HIS A 64 -10.56 6.77 4.95
CA HIS A 64 -10.37 8.20 5.12
C HIS A 64 -11.69 8.96 4.92
N PHE A 65 -12.41 8.72 3.81
CA PHE A 65 -13.67 9.43 3.56
C PHE A 65 -14.77 9.14 4.58
N ILE A 66 -14.85 7.93 5.13
CA ILE A 66 -15.85 7.54 6.13
C ILE A 66 -15.27 7.68 7.53
N GLY A 67 -14.14 7.01 7.79
CA GLY A 67 -13.54 6.95 9.12
C GLY A 67 -12.86 8.25 9.53
N LEU A 68 -11.92 8.78 8.73
CA LEU A 68 -11.17 10.00 9.10
C LEU A 68 -12.10 11.22 9.13
N ALA A 69 -13.01 11.37 8.15
CA ALA A 69 -14.01 12.44 8.19
C ALA A 69 -14.97 12.30 9.37
N GLY A 70 -15.45 11.08 9.67
CA GLY A 70 -16.34 10.84 10.81
C GLY A 70 -15.68 11.09 12.16
N SER A 71 -14.40 10.74 12.29
CA SER A 71 -13.60 11.05 13.47
C SER A 71 -13.26 12.54 13.54
N GLY A 72 -13.16 13.23 12.39
CA GLY A 72 -13.14 14.70 12.30
C GLY A 72 -14.46 15.33 12.75
N ALA A 73 -15.61 14.74 12.45
CA ALA A 73 -16.90 15.19 12.98
C ALA A 73 -16.98 15.03 14.50
N ALA A 74 -16.58 13.86 15.03
CA ALA A 74 -16.62 13.57 16.46
C ALA A 74 -15.57 14.35 17.29
N SER A 75 -14.33 14.44 16.80
CA SER A 75 -13.16 14.88 17.56
C SER A 75 -12.47 16.15 17.00
N GLY A 76 -12.82 16.60 15.79
CA GLY A 76 -12.27 17.82 15.20
C GLY A 76 -10.87 17.63 14.59
N PHE A 77 -10.01 18.64 14.75
CA PHE A 77 -8.68 18.70 14.12
C PHE A 77 -7.72 17.61 14.59
N ALA A 78 -7.94 17.06 15.78
CA ALA A 78 -7.15 15.98 16.40
C ALA A 78 -6.65 14.96 15.36
N VAL A 79 -7.55 14.37 14.58
CA VAL A 79 -7.22 13.27 13.66
C VAL A 79 -6.36 13.67 12.46
N GLY A 80 -6.17 14.98 12.20
CA GLY A 80 -5.16 15.48 11.26
C GLY A 80 -3.71 15.14 11.66
N ALA A 81 -3.47 14.71 12.91
CA ALA A 81 -2.16 14.25 13.40
C ALA A 81 -1.54 13.19 12.49
N TRP A 82 -2.33 12.19 12.07
CA TRP A 82 -1.86 11.07 11.25
C TRP A 82 -1.41 11.49 9.85
N GLU A 83 -2.06 12.50 9.27
CA GLU A 83 -1.79 12.98 7.91
C GLU A 83 -0.47 13.73 7.83
N PHE A 84 -0.22 14.63 8.78
CA PHE A 84 1.07 15.33 8.88
C PHE A 84 2.20 14.41 9.38
N ASN A 85 1.89 13.36 10.15
CA ASN A 85 2.85 12.32 10.51
C ASN A 85 3.25 11.47 9.29
N ALA A 86 2.28 11.05 8.48
CA ALA A 86 2.49 10.32 7.24
C ALA A 86 3.39 11.06 6.25
N LEU A 87 3.21 12.37 6.10
CA LEU A 87 4.07 13.24 5.28
C LEU A 87 5.55 13.05 5.61
N LEU A 88 5.94 13.05 6.90
CA LEU A 88 7.34 12.90 7.31
C LEU A 88 7.86 11.47 7.09
N LEU A 89 7.00 10.46 7.29
CA LEU A 89 7.36 9.05 7.16
C LEU A 89 7.48 8.58 5.69
N LEU A 90 6.75 9.20 4.77
CA LEU A 90 6.98 9.05 3.33
C LEU A 90 8.40 9.48 2.92
N GLN A 91 8.95 10.51 3.57
CA GLN A 91 10.32 10.95 3.28
C GLN A 91 11.36 10.01 3.88
N LEU A 92 11.08 9.41 5.03
CA LEU A 92 11.87 8.32 5.61
C LEU A 92 11.91 7.11 4.67
N LEU A 93 10.77 6.72 4.08
CA LEU A 93 10.70 5.69 3.05
C LEU A 93 11.64 6.01 1.87
N GLY A 94 11.50 7.20 1.28
CA GLY A 94 12.25 7.59 0.07
C GLY A 94 13.77 7.73 0.25
N TRP A 95 14.24 8.23 1.40
CA TRP A 95 15.67 8.51 1.62
C TRP A 95 16.43 7.40 2.35
N VAL A 96 15.75 6.55 3.12
CA VAL A 96 16.39 5.50 3.93
C VAL A 96 16.04 4.11 3.41
N PHE A 97 14.76 3.77 3.38
CA PHE A 97 14.32 2.38 3.17
C PHE A 97 14.42 1.96 1.69
N ILE A 98 13.92 2.78 0.76
CA ILE A 98 13.92 2.44 -0.67
C ILE A 98 15.33 2.22 -1.26
N PRO A 99 16.34 3.06 -0.97
CA PRO A 99 17.72 2.78 -1.38
C PRO A 99 18.22 1.39 -0.92
N VAL A 100 17.90 1.00 0.32
CA VAL A 100 18.27 -0.31 0.88
C VAL A 100 17.50 -1.44 0.20
N TYR A 101 16.20 -1.29 -0.03
CA TYR A 101 15.38 -2.29 -0.71
C TYR A 101 15.82 -2.52 -2.16
N ILE A 102 16.06 -1.45 -2.92
CA ILE A 102 16.60 -1.54 -4.29
C ILE A 102 17.97 -2.23 -4.28
N HIS A 103 18.87 -1.86 -3.36
CA HIS A 103 20.20 -2.48 -3.25
C HIS A 103 20.14 -3.97 -2.88
N SER A 104 19.18 -4.38 -2.05
CA SER A 104 18.95 -5.79 -1.71
C SER A 104 18.23 -6.61 -2.79
N GLY A 105 17.79 -5.96 -3.88
CA GLY A 105 17.10 -6.61 -5.01
C GLY A 105 15.83 -7.37 -4.61
N VAL A 106 15.07 -6.86 -3.64
CA VAL A 106 13.85 -7.52 -3.14
C VAL A 106 12.60 -7.15 -3.94
N TYR A 107 11.63 -8.06 -3.93
CA TYR A 107 10.28 -7.86 -4.45
C TYR A 107 9.26 -7.76 -3.32
N THR A 108 9.50 -8.43 -2.18
CA THR A 108 8.61 -8.40 -1.02
C THR A 108 9.31 -8.05 0.28
N MET A 109 8.54 -7.47 1.21
CA MET A 109 9.04 -7.11 2.54
C MET A 109 9.36 -8.34 3.43
N PRO A 110 8.65 -9.49 3.34
CA PRO A 110 9.13 -10.75 3.91
C PRO A 110 10.44 -11.27 3.29
N GLU A 111 10.66 -11.08 1.98
CA GLU A 111 11.92 -11.43 1.32
C GLU A 111 13.09 -10.57 1.84
N TYR A 112 12.87 -9.27 2.07
CA TYR A 112 13.85 -8.40 2.72
C TYR A 112 14.28 -8.92 4.09
N LEU A 113 13.33 -9.31 4.94
CA LEU A 113 13.64 -9.89 6.25
C LEU A 113 14.45 -11.19 6.12
N SER A 114 14.11 -12.05 5.15
CA SER A 114 14.85 -13.29 4.88
C SER A 114 16.29 -13.03 4.42
N LYS A 115 16.51 -12.06 3.52
CA LYS A 115 17.86 -11.65 3.09
C LYS A 115 18.65 -10.98 4.22
N ARG A 116 18.02 -10.11 5.02
CA ARG A 116 18.67 -9.35 6.10
C ARG A 116 19.06 -10.24 7.29
N TYR A 117 18.16 -11.08 7.74
CA TYR A 117 18.34 -11.86 8.97
C TYR A 117 18.82 -13.29 8.70
N GLY A 118 18.46 -13.85 7.54
CA GLY A 118 18.58 -15.27 7.26
C GLY A 118 17.30 -16.03 7.59
N GLY A 119 17.29 -17.29 7.14
CA GLY A 119 16.24 -18.25 7.49
C GLY A 119 14.87 -17.95 6.90
N THR A 120 13.94 -18.82 7.27
CA THR A 120 12.55 -18.82 6.79
C THR A 120 11.57 -18.40 7.89
N ARG A 121 11.99 -18.41 9.17
CA ARG A 121 11.11 -18.21 10.32
C ARG A 121 10.51 -16.80 10.34
N LEU A 122 11.38 -15.80 10.26
CA LEU A 122 10.95 -14.39 10.30
C LEU A 122 10.18 -13.99 9.04
N LYS A 123 10.54 -14.55 7.89
CA LYS A 123 9.82 -14.43 6.62
C LYS A 123 8.36 -14.88 6.75
N VAL A 124 8.13 -16.12 7.20
CA VAL A 124 6.79 -16.69 7.34
C VAL A 124 5.99 -15.98 8.44
N TYR A 125 6.63 -15.66 9.58
CA TYR A 125 6.01 -14.86 10.65
C TYR A 125 5.45 -13.53 10.12
N PHE A 126 6.26 -12.75 9.42
CA PHE A 126 5.84 -11.44 8.92
C PHE A 126 4.83 -11.54 7.76
N ALA A 127 4.96 -12.55 6.89
CA ALA A 127 3.99 -12.81 5.82
C ALA A 127 2.59 -13.15 6.38
N LEU A 128 2.51 -14.05 7.39
CA LEU A 128 1.26 -14.41 8.05
C LEU A 128 0.65 -13.23 8.81
N LEU A 129 1.46 -12.47 9.55
CA LEU A 129 0.99 -11.29 10.28
C LEU A 129 0.47 -10.19 9.35
N SER A 130 1.12 -9.97 8.20
CA SER A 130 0.67 -9.00 7.19
C SER A 130 -0.66 -9.42 6.55
N VAL A 131 -0.83 -10.71 6.20
CA VAL A 131 -2.10 -11.25 5.70
C VAL A 131 -3.21 -11.10 6.74
N LEU A 132 -2.93 -11.39 8.01
CA LEU A 132 -3.88 -11.26 9.12
C LEU A 132 -4.35 -9.80 9.28
N LEU A 133 -3.42 -8.84 9.24
CA LEU A 133 -3.74 -7.42 9.26
C LEU A 133 -4.57 -7.01 8.04
N TYR A 134 -4.21 -7.44 6.84
CA TYR A 134 -4.96 -7.11 5.62
C TYR A 134 -6.41 -7.60 5.68
N ILE A 135 -6.67 -8.78 6.23
CA ILE A 135 -8.04 -9.29 6.44
C ILE A 135 -8.78 -8.42 7.47
N PHE A 136 -8.24 -8.31 8.69
CA PHE A 136 -9.02 -7.79 9.83
C PHE A 136 -9.02 -6.27 9.98
N THR A 137 -8.01 -5.55 9.46
CA THR A 137 -7.89 -4.08 9.64
C THR A 137 -8.06 -3.29 8.35
N LYS A 138 -7.70 -3.84 7.18
CA LYS A 138 -7.88 -3.16 5.89
C LYS A 138 -9.15 -3.62 5.16
N LEU A 139 -9.15 -4.84 4.62
CA LEU A 139 -10.18 -5.34 3.72
C LEU A 139 -11.58 -5.36 4.33
N SER A 140 -11.73 -5.89 5.55
CA SER A 140 -13.04 -5.91 6.24
C SER A 140 -13.59 -4.51 6.52
N VAL A 141 -12.69 -3.54 6.74
CA VAL A 141 -13.06 -2.15 7.06
C VAL A 141 -13.40 -1.37 5.80
N ASP A 142 -12.61 -1.52 4.74
CA ASP A 142 -12.85 -0.86 3.45
C ASP A 142 -14.16 -1.37 2.79
N LEU A 143 -14.44 -2.67 2.86
CA LEU A 143 -15.73 -3.24 2.45
C LEU A 143 -16.90 -2.66 3.27
N TYR A 144 -16.73 -2.50 4.59
CA TYR A 144 -17.76 -1.93 5.45
C TYR A 144 -18.01 -0.43 5.16
N ALA A 145 -16.94 0.37 5.11
CA ALA A 145 -17.02 1.80 4.84
C ALA A 145 -17.58 2.09 3.44
N GLY A 146 -17.17 1.32 2.42
CA GLY A 146 -17.73 1.43 1.08
C GLY A 146 -19.19 1.04 0.99
N ALA A 147 -19.58 -0.03 1.68
CA ALA A 147 -20.97 -0.44 1.74
C ALA A 147 -21.86 0.58 2.47
N LEU A 148 -21.36 1.21 3.54
CA LEU A 148 -22.02 2.33 4.21
C LEU A 148 -22.21 3.51 3.25
N PHE A 149 -21.19 3.87 2.47
CA PHE A 149 -21.31 4.96 1.49
C PHE A 149 -22.39 4.69 0.42
N ILE A 150 -22.46 3.47 -0.10
CA ILE A 150 -23.49 3.07 -1.08
C ILE A 150 -24.88 3.00 -0.45
N GLN A 151 -24.98 2.49 0.79
CA GLN A 151 -26.23 2.45 1.54
C GLN A 151 -26.82 3.86 1.73
N GLU A 152 -26.00 4.83 2.10
CA GLU A 152 -26.43 6.22 2.38
C GLU A 152 -26.78 7.03 1.12
N SER A 153 -26.24 6.63 -0.03
CA SER A 153 -26.43 7.35 -1.28
C SER A 153 -27.47 6.73 -2.21
N LEU A 154 -27.60 5.40 -2.21
CA LEU A 154 -28.57 4.64 -3.02
C LEU A 154 -29.73 4.03 -2.21
N GLY A 155 -29.67 4.04 -0.87
CA GLY A 155 -30.65 3.38 0.00
C GLY A 155 -30.58 1.85 -0.02
N TRP A 156 -29.48 1.28 -0.51
CA TRP A 156 -29.32 -0.17 -0.72
C TRP A 156 -28.90 -0.90 0.56
N ASN A 157 -29.22 -2.19 0.63
CA ASN A 157 -28.76 -3.03 1.73
C ASN A 157 -27.22 -3.13 1.75
N LEU A 158 -26.63 -3.10 2.96
CA LEU A 158 -25.19 -3.20 3.18
C LEU A 158 -24.54 -4.38 2.41
N TYR A 159 -25.11 -5.59 2.50
CA TYR A 159 -24.53 -6.77 1.85
C TYR A 159 -24.66 -6.76 0.32
N VAL A 160 -25.74 -6.17 -0.22
CA VAL A 160 -25.88 -5.96 -1.67
C VAL A 160 -24.79 -5.00 -2.16
N SER A 161 -24.50 -3.96 -1.38
CA SER A 161 -23.45 -2.98 -1.65
C SER A 161 -22.04 -3.62 -1.61
N ILE A 162 -21.77 -4.49 -0.61
CA ILE A 162 -20.53 -5.30 -0.53
C ILE A 162 -20.36 -6.17 -1.78
N VAL A 163 -21.41 -6.91 -2.18
CA VAL A 163 -21.36 -7.80 -3.36
C VAL A 163 -21.12 -7.01 -4.65
N LEU A 164 -21.75 -5.85 -4.81
CA LEU A 164 -21.53 -4.95 -5.94
C LEU A 164 -20.06 -4.49 -6.01
N LEU A 165 -19.52 -3.95 -4.91
CA LEU A 165 -18.13 -3.49 -4.83
C LEU A 165 -17.14 -4.59 -5.20
N ILE A 166 -17.29 -5.78 -4.62
CA ILE A 166 -16.41 -6.92 -4.89
C ILE A 166 -16.52 -7.37 -6.35
N SER A 167 -17.73 -7.41 -6.91
CA SER A 167 -17.95 -7.83 -8.31
C SER A 167 -17.31 -6.87 -9.31
N MET A 168 -17.42 -5.56 -9.07
CA MET A 168 -16.82 -4.53 -9.93
C MET A 168 -15.29 -4.49 -9.78
N THR A 169 -14.78 -4.61 -8.55
CA THR A 169 -13.34 -4.74 -8.29
C THR A 169 -12.77 -5.95 -9.00
N ALA A 170 -13.36 -7.15 -8.81
CA ALA A 170 -12.87 -8.38 -9.40
C ALA A 170 -12.81 -8.33 -10.94
N LEU A 171 -13.75 -7.63 -11.60
CA LEU A 171 -13.71 -7.40 -13.04
C LEU A 171 -12.48 -6.59 -13.48
N LEU A 172 -12.06 -5.62 -12.68
CA LEU A 172 -10.85 -4.80 -12.89
C LEU A 172 -9.56 -5.55 -12.49
N THR A 173 -9.50 -6.18 -11.31
CA THR A 173 -8.28 -6.86 -10.83
C THR A 173 -7.86 -8.03 -11.72
N VAL A 174 -8.83 -8.84 -12.18
CA VAL A 174 -8.57 -10.05 -12.96
C VAL A 174 -7.98 -9.73 -14.33
N THR A 175 -8.26 -8.52 -14.84
CA THR A 175 -7.90 -8.08 -16.19
C THR A 175 -6.65 -7.19 -16.18
N GLY A 176 -6.55 -6.21 -15.25
CA GLY A 176 -5.57 -5.11 -15.28
C GLY A 176 -4.09 -5.44 -15.02
N GLY A 177 -3.79 -6.09 -13.90
CA GLY A 177 -2.41 -6.16 -13.35
C GLY A 177 -1.89 -4.80 -12.85
N LEU A 178 -0.74 -4.78 -12.14
CA LEU A 178 -0.29 -3.59 -11.39
C LEU A 178 -0.10 -2.34 -12.29
N THR A 179 0.32 -2.51 -13.54
CA THR A 179 0.44 -1.41 -14.53
C THR A 179 -0.88 -0.66 -14.74
N ALA A 180 -1.99 -1.39 -14.94
CA ALA A 180 -3.29 -0.77 -15.18
C ALA A 180 -3.77 -0.02 -13.95
N VAL A 181 -3.64 -0.65 -12.77
CA VAL A 181 -3.97 -0.06 -11.46
C VAL A 181 -3.25 1.29 -11.29
N LEU A 182 -1.93 1.36 -11.48
CA LEU A 182 -1.20 2.63 -11.33
C LEU A 182 -1.71 3.77 -12.23
N TYR A 183 -2.18 3.46 -13.45
CA TYR A 183 -2.74 4.48 -14.35
C TYR A 183 -4.17 4.87 -13.99
N THR A 184 -5.01 3.94 -13.51
CA THR A 184 -6.35 4.27 -13.00
C THR A 184 -6.26 5.08 -11.71
N ASP A 185 -5.33 4.74 -10.80
CA ASP A 185 -5.06 5.50 -9.58
C ASP A 185 -4.67 6.95 -9.90
N ALA A 186 -3.80 7.15 -10.91
CA ALA A 186 -3.33 8.48 -11.29
C ALA A 186 -4.44 9.38 -11.84
N LEU A 187 -5.39 8.84 -12.61
CA LEU A 187 -6.61 9.58 -13.00
C LEU A 187 -7.50 9.87 -11.78
N GLN A 188 -7.73 8.85 -10.96
CA GLN A 188 -8.61 8.95 -9.81
C GLN A 188 -8.10 9.97 -8.79
N ALA A 189 -6.79 10.09 -8.57
CA ALA A 189 -6.20 11.11 -7.71
C ALA A 189 -6.64 12.53 -8.08
N VAL A 190 -6.62 12.86 -9.38
CA VAL A 190 -7.03 14.18 -9.89
C VAL A 190 -8.52 14.43 -9.64
N LEU A 191 -9.36 13.44 -9.95
CA LEU A 191 -10.81 13.56 -9.80
C LEU A 191 -11.23 13.60 -8.32
N MET A 192 -10.55 12.86 -7.45
CA MET A 192 -10.77 12.81 -6.01
C MET A 192 -10.39 14.12 -5.34
N ILE A 193 -9.24 14.70 -5.69
CA ILE A 193 -8.84 16.02 -5.21
C ILE A 193 -9.83 17.08 -5.71
N GLY A 194 -10.21 17.06 -7.00
CA GLY A 194 -11.18 18.01 -7.57
C GLY A 194 -12.56 17.94 -6.94
N GLY A 195 -13.11 16.75 -6.75
CA GLY A 195 -14.41 16.52 -6.12
C GLY A 195 -14.42 16.94 -4.64
N ALA A 196 -13.45 16.47 -3.86
CA ALA A 196 -13.33 16.83 -2.44
C ALA A 196 -13.05 18.33 -2.23
N LEU A 197 -12.26 18.96 -3.09
CA LEU A 197 -12.05 20.42 -3.09
C LEU A 197 -13.35 21.17 -3.36
N THR A 198 -14.13 20.74 -4.35
CA THR A 198 -15.40 21.40 -4.68
C THR A 198 -16.42 21.26 -3.55
N LEU A 199 -16.56 20.06 -2.97
CA LEU A 199 -17.38 19.84 -1.77
C LEU A 199 -16.93 20.75 -0.62
N THR A 200 -15.63 20.84 -0.37
CA THR A 200 -15.05 21.67 0.71
C THR A 200 -15.38 23.15 0.52
N ILE A 201 -15.20 23.68 -0.71
CA ILE A 201 -15.50 25.09 -1.03
C ILE A 201 -17.00 25.39 -0.81
N LEU A 202 -17.89 24.58 -1.37
CA LEU A 202 -19.34 24.75 -1.22
C LEU A 202 -19.78 24.66 0.27
N SER A 203 -19.16 23.75 1.02
CA SER A 203 -19.43 23.53 2.44
C SER A 203 -18.94 24.72 3.29
N LEU A 204 -17.74 25.24 3.01
CA LEU A 204 -17.19 26.42 3.67
C LEU A 204 -18.05 27.66 3.42
N ILE A 205 -18.56 27.85 2.20
CA ILE A 205 -19.48 28.96 1.87
C ILE A 205 -20.75 28.87 2.75
N LYS A 206 -21.36 27.68 2.91
CA LYS A 206 -22.55 27.49 3.76
C LYS A 206 -22.31 27.82 5.23
N VAL A 207 -21.13 27.53 5.80
CA VAL A 207 -20.85 27.81 7.22
C VAL A 207 -20.29 29.21 7.50
N GLY A 208 -19.86 29.96 6.47
CA GLY A 208 -19.25 31.29 6.64
C GLY A 208 -17.71 31.25 6.73
N GLY A 209 -17.08 30.35 5.99
CA GLY A 209 -15.62 30.19 5.93
C GLY A 209 -15.04 29.45 7.14
N LEU A 210 -13.70 29.45 7.23
CA LEU A 210 -12.96 28.69 8.26
C LEU A 210 -13.23 29.21 9.69
N GLU A 211 -13.45 30.52 9.86
CA GLU A 211 -13.85 31.07 11.16
C GLU A 211 -15.28 30.65 11.53
N GLY A 212 -16.16 30.50 10.53
CA GLY A 212 -17.47 29.86 10.69
C GLY A 212 -17.35 28.41 11.17
N VAL A 213 -16.39 27.63 10.66
CA VAL A 213 -16.08 26.29 11.20
C VAL A 213 -15.64 26.38 12.66
N ARG A 214 -14.66 27.23 12.96
CA ARG A 214 -14.07 27.36 14.31
C ARG A 214 -15.11 27.70 15.37
N THR A 215 -15.98 28.66 15.06
CA THR A 215 -17.00 29.16 15.99
C THR A 215 -18.22 28.24 16.07
N LYS A 216 -18.80 27.83 14.94
CA LYS A 216 -20.02 27.01 14.93
C LYS A 216 -19.77 25.56 15.32
N TYR A 217 -18.59 25.00 15.09
CA TYR A 217 -18.29 23.63 15.49
C TYR A 217 -18.42 23.43 17.01
N MET A 218 -17.95 24.40 17.81
CA MET A 218 -18.08 24.37 19.27
C MET A 218 -19.54 24.51 19.76
N LEU A 219 -20.46 24.94 18.89
CA LEU A 219 -21.89 25.07 19.16
C LEU A 219 -22.72 23.94 18.53
N ALA A 220 -22.08 22.97 17.87
CA ALA A 220 -22.74 21.90 17.12
C ALA A 220 -23.20 20.75 18.04
N VAL A 221 -24.25 21.04 18.81
CA VAL A 221 -24.93 20.18 19.79
C VAL A 221 -26.32 19.83 19.26
N PRO A 222 -26.79 18.56 19.36
CA PRO A 222 -28.11 18.16 18.88
C PRO A 222 -29.24 18.76 19.72
N ASN A 223 -30.39 19.03 19.10
CA ASN A 223 -31.58 19.57 19.75
C ASN A 223 -32.36 18.48 20.50
N VAL A 224 -31.90 18.18 21.71
CA VAL A 224 -32.41 17.08 22.56
C VAL A 224 -33.93 17.10 22.71
N THR A 225 -34.56 18.26 22.93
CA THR A 225 -36.02 18.35 23.15
C THR A 225 -36.83 18.00 21.89
N ALA A 226 -36.37 18.41 20.71
CA ALA A 226 -37.00 18.05 19.44
C ALA A 226 -36.85 16.56 19.11
N ILE A 227 -35.69 15.98 19.39
CA ILE A 227 -35.42 14.54 19.17
C ILE A 227 -36.27 13.67 20.11
N MET A 228 -36.34 14.03 21.41
CA MET A 228 -37.20 13.31 22.36
C MET A 228 -38.69 13.40 21.99
N ALA A 229 -39.15 14.55 21.52
CA ALA A 229 -40.54 14.76 21.10
C ALA A 229 -40.95 14.01 19.81
N THR A 230 -39.99 13.68 18.93
CA THR A 230 -40.27 13.02 17.64
C THR A 230 -40.25 11.50 17.69
N GLY A 231 -39.47 10.89 18.62
CA GLY A 231 -39.26 9.43 18.61
C GLY A 231 -39.43 8.69 19.94
N ASN A 232 -39.88 9.35 21.02
CA ASN A 232 -39.96 8.76 22.37
C ASN A 232 -38.60 8.19 22.86
N PHE A 233 -37.51 8.80 22.42
CA PHE A 233 -36.14 8.40 22.78
C PHE A 233 -35.77 8.93 24.18
N THR A 234 -34.94 8.18 24.89
CA THR A 234 -34.34 8.62 26.16
C THR A 234 -32.99 9.32 25.92
N TYR A 235 -32.81 10.48 26.55
CA TYR A 235 -31.51 11.16 26.61
C TYR A 235 -30.68 10.60 27.76
N SER A 236 -29.44 10.21 27.48
CA SER A 236 -28.48 9.81 28.52
C SER A 236 -27.34 10.83 28.65
N PRO A 237 -27.18 11.52 29.80
CA PRO A 237 -26.15 12.54 30.00
C PRO A 237 -24.71 12.04 29.82
N SER A 238 -24.46 10.75 30.02
CA SER A 238 -23.13 10.13 29.87
C SER A 238 -22.68 10.00 28.41
N CYS A 239 -23.58 10.18 27.43
CA CYS A 239 -23.27 10.10 25.99
C CYS A 239 -22.55 11.33 25.40
N ARG A 240 -22.18 12.33 26.23
CA ARG A 240 -21.33 13.49 25.87
C ARG A 240 -21.58 14.06 24.46
N ILE A 241 -22.76 14.63 24.27
CA ILE A 241 -23.20 15.20 22.98
C ILE A 241 -22.42 16.45 22.52
N GLU A 242 -21.69 17.10 23.43
CA GLU A 242 -20.96 18.33 23.19
C GLU A 242 -19.58 18.10 22.53
N PRO A 243 -19.09 19.01 21.67
CA PRO A 243 -17.72 18.97 21.15
C PRO A 243 -16.68 19.11 22.27
N LYS A 244 -15.60 18.31 22.22
CA LYS A 244 -14.49 18.39 23.19
C LYS A 244 -13.86 19.81 23.17
N PRO A 245 -13.49 20.42 24.31
CA PRO A 245 -12.95 21.79 24.37
C PRO A 245 -11.63 21.96 23.61
N ASN A 246 -10.82 20.90 23.50
CA ASN A 246 -9.58 20.86 22.72
C ASN A 246 -9.77 20.24 21.32
N SER A 247 -10.98 20.24 20.77
CA SER A 247 -11.27 19.71 19.41
C SER A 247 -10.59 20.49 18.28
N LEU A 248 -10.27 21.76 18.52
CA LEU A 248 -9.55 22.64 17.59
C LEU A 248 -8.01 22.52 17.70
N ARG A 249 -7.49 21.52 18.40
CA ARG A 249 -6.05 21.24 18.53
C ARG A 249 -5.72 19.80 18.13
N ILE A 250 -4.61 19.63 17.42
CA ILE A 250 -4.06 18.32 17.02
C ILE A 250 -3.51 17.60 18.25
N LEU A 251 -2.45 18.13 18.87
CA LEU A 251 -1.85 17.55 20.06
C LEU A 251 -2.60 18.03 21.30
N ARG A 252 -3.21 17.09 22.02
CA ARG A 252 -3.95 17.34 23.25
C ARG A 252 -3.19 16.87 24.48
N GLY A 253 -3.75 17.13 25.66
CA GLY A 253 -3.14 16.78 26.95
C GLY A 253 -2.74 15.30 27.06
N PRO A 254 -1.79 14.96 27.95
CA PRO A 254 -1.23 13.61 28.04
C PRO A 254 -2.24 12.54 28.47
N MET A 255 -3.39 12.93 29.02
CA MET A 255 -4.50 12.06 29.41
C MET A 255 -5.74 12.23 28.50
N ASP A 256 -5.58 12.78 27.30
CA ASP A 256 -6.70 12.85 26.34
C ASP A 256 -7.10 11.45 25.87
N GLU A 257 -8.41 11.22 25.78
CA GLU A 257 -9.01 9.92 25.43
C GLU A 257 -8.85 9.55 23.95
N ASP A 258 -8.59 10.51 23.04
CA ASP A 258 -8.47 10.25 21.61
C ASP A 258 -7.00 10.31 21.16
N ILE A 259 -6.29 11.40 21.50
CA ILE A 259 -4.92 11.68 21.02
C ILE A 259 -4.06 12.31 22.13
N PRO A 260 -3.54 11.51 23.07
CA PRO A 260 -2.56 11.98 24.04
C PRO A 260 -1.21 12.24 23.35
N TRP A 261 -0.71 13.47 23.38
CA TRP A 261 0.48 13.88 22.61
C TRP A 261 1.72 12.99 22.81
N PRO A 262 2.08 12.51 24.02
CA PRO A 262 3.28 11.68 24.19
C PRO A 262 3.06 10.28 23.65
N GLY A 263 1.84 9.73 23.75
CA GLY A 263 1.46 8.48 23.11
C GLY A 263 1.55 8.58 21.58
N PHE A 264 1.11 9.69 21.00
CA PHE A 264 1.17 9.90 19.56
C PHE A 264 2.63 9.97 19.04
N ILE A 265 3.49 10.72 19.73
CA ILE A 265 4.89 10.89 19.30
C ILE A 265 5.76 9.66 19.62
N LEU A 266 5.59 9.03 20.78
CA LEU A 266 6.44 7.91 21.23
C LEU A 266 5.92 6.52 20.89
N GLY A 267 4.64 6.40 20.54
CA GLY A 267 3.98 5.12 20.21
C GLY A 267 3.40 5.10 18.80
N GLN A 268 2.49 6.01 18.47
CA GLN A 268 1.86 6.03 17.14
C GLN A 268 2.87 6.32 16.03
N THR A 269 3.78 7.27 16.21
CA THR A 269 4.77 7.62 15.18
C THR A 269 5.73 6.46 14.85
N PRO A 270 6.33 5.76 15.84
CA PRO A 270 7.05 4.52 15.56
C PRO A 270 6.20 3.41 14.93
N ALA A 271 4.93 3.24 15.35
CA ALA A 271 4.02 2.27 14.75
C ALA A 271 3.76 2.58 13.26
N SER A 272 3.53 3.85 12.91
CA SER A 272 3.33 4.32 11.53
C SER A 272 4.52 4.04 10.61
N ILE A 273 5.74 3.80 11.13
CA ILE A 273 6.88 3.36 10.31
C ILE A 273 6.60 2.00 9.66
N TRP A 274 5.83 1.11 10.29
CA TRP A 274 5.38 -0.12 9.63
C TRP A 274 4.56 0.21 8.38
N TYR A 275 3.54 1.05 8.50
CA TYR A 275 2.64 1.39 7.38
C TYR A 275 3.40 2.03 6.20
N TRP A 276 4.28 3.00 6.47
CA TRP A 276 4.96 3.71 5.39
C TRP A 276 6.22 3.02 4.88
N CYS A 277 6.93 2.25 5.71
CA CYS A 277 8.25 1.70 5.36
C CYS A 277 8.31 0.18 5.24
N ALA A 278 7.30 -0.57 5.72
CA ALA A 278 7.30 -2.05 5.71
C ALA A 278 6.01 -2.69 5.18
N ASP A 279 4.94 -1.92 4.94
CA ASP A 279 3.72 -2.39 4.28
C ASP A 279 3.99 -2.69 2.80
N GLN A 280 3.60 -3.89 2.35
CA GLN A 280 3.82 -4.31 0.98
C GLN A 280 3.05 -3.41 -0.02
N VAL A 281 1.85 -2.93 0.31
CA VAL A 281 1.03 -2.09 -0.59
C VAL A 281 1.79 -0.80 -0.95
N ILE A 282 2.35 -0.14 0.06
CA ILE A 282 3.06 1.13 -0.11
C ILE A 282 4.42 0.89 -0.78
N VAL A 283 5.24 -0.03 -0.25
CA VAL A 283 6.61 -0.21 -0.74
C VAL A 283 6.66 -0.79 -2.16
N GLN A 284 5.77 -1.71 -2.52
CA GLN A 284 5.73 -2.33 -3.86
C GLN A 284 5.46 -1.29 -4.95
N ARG A 285 4.62 -0.28 -4.69
CA ARG A 285 4.35 0.82 -5.63
C ARG A 285 5.59 1.69 -5.84
N VAL A 286 6.37 1.97 -4.80
CA VAL A 286 7.62 2.74 -4.96
C VAL A 286 8.71 1.93 -5.67
N LEU A 287 8.79 0.62 -5.43
CA LEU A 287 9.71 -0.29 -6.14
C LEU A 287 9.35 -0.48 -7.64
N ALA A 288 8.17 -0.05 -8.09
CA ALA A 288 7.79 0.00 -9.50
C ALA A 288 8.31 1.25 -10.26
N ALA A 289 8.90 2.22 -9.54
CA ALA A 289 9.53 3.39 -10.15
C ALA A 289 10.76 3.02 -10.98
N LYS A 290 11.02 3.78 -12.05
CA LYS A 290 12.09 3.46 -13.02
C LYS A 290 13.52 3.57 -12.47
N ASN A 291 13.74 4.39 -11.44
CA ASN A 291 15.02 4.59 -10.76
C ASN A 291 14.80 5.32 -9.43
N ILE A 292 15.87 5.47 -8.62
CA ILE A 292 15.80 6.11 -7.30
C ILE A 292 15.36 7.57 -7.34
N VAL A 293 15.73 8.33 -8.38
CA VAL A 293 15.28 9.73 -8.57
C VAL A 293 13.76 9.78 -8.67
N HIS A 294 13.17 8.85 -9.42
CA HIS A 294 11.72 8.75 -9.58
C HIS A 294 11.02 8.25 -8.31
N ALA A 295 11.62 7.31 -7.57
CA ALA A 295 11.10 6.85 -6.28
C ALA A 295 11.12 7.95 -5.20
N LYS A 296 12.20 8.74 -5.11
CA LYS A 296 12.27 9.90 -4.21
C LYS A 296 11.27 10.97 -4.62
N GLY A 297 11.19 11.28 -5.92
CA GLY A 297 10.20 12.19 -6.48
C GLY A 297 8.75 11.80 -6.16
N SER A 298 8.41 10.51 -6.22
CA SER A 298 7.06 10.04 -5.87
C SER A 298 6.76 10.19 -4.39
N THR A 299 7.72 9.91 -3.50
CA THR A 299 7.52 10.13 -2.04
C THR A 299 7.36 11.62 -1.72
N LEU A 300 8.12 12.52 -2.33
CA LEU A 300 7.91 13.97 -2.21
C LEU A 300 6.51 14.41 -2.65
N MET A 301 6.04 13.92 -3.80
CA MET A 301 4.72 14.29 -4.30
C MET A 301 3.61 13.76 -3.39
N ALA A 302 3.70 12.50 -2.95
CA ALA A 302 2.76 11.92 -2.00
C ALA A 302 2.77 12.67 -0.65
N GLY A 303 3.95 13.04 -0.14
CA GLY A 303 4.11 13.84 1.08
C GLY A 303 3.48 15.23 0.97
N PHE A 304 3.63 15.90 -0.18
CA PHE A 304 2.94 17.17 -0.42
C PHE A 304 1.41 17.00 -0.51
N LEU A 305 0.93 15.98 -1.22
CA LEU A 305 -0.50 15.69 -1.31
C LEU A 305 -1.11 15.31 0.05
N LYS A 306 -0.32 14.73 0.97
CA LYS A 306 -0.73 14.41 2.35
C LYS A 306 -1.06 15.61 3.24
N ILE A 307 -0.84 16.85 2.77
CA ILE A 307 -1.36 18.05 3.43
C ILE A 307 -2.88 18.20 3.19
N LEU A 308 -3.38 17.73 2.05
CA LEU A 308 -4.75 17.97 1.59
C LEU A 308 -5.84 17.32 2.47
N PRO A 309 -5.73 16.08 2.99
CA PRO A 309 -6.82 15.43 3.72
C PRO A 309 -7.30 16.17 4.97
N MET A 310 -6.43 16.96 5.63
CA MET A 310 -6.84 17.87 6.70
C MET A 310 -7.92 18.87 6.24
N PHE A 311 -7.74 19.42 5.04
CA PHE A 311 -8.66 20.40 4.46
C PHE A 311 -9.81 19.78 3.67
N LEU A 312 -9.58 18.62 3.03
CA LEU A 312 -10.52 17.99 2.10
C LEU A 312 -11.37 16.86 2.70
N ILE A 313 -11.03 16.40 3.92
CA ILE A 313 -11.70 15.28 4.60
C ILE A 313 -12.05 15.65 6.05
N VAL A 314 -11.08 16.10 6.87
CA VAL A 314 -11.32 16.41 8.29
C VAL A 314 -12.23 17.63 8.46
N ILE A 315 -11.91 18.77 7.80
CA ILE A 315 -12.75 19.98 7.84
C ILE A 315 -14.17 19.73 7.30
N PRO A 316 -14.39 19.06 6.16
CA PRO A 316 -15.73 18.64 5.73
C PRO A 316 -16.46 17.78 6.76
N GLY A 317 -15.79 16.83 7.43
CA GLY A 317 -16.37 16.09 8.56
C GLY A 317 -16.91 17.00 9.67
N MET A 318 -16.12 17.99 10.08
CA MET A 318 -16.53 19.01 11.06
C MET A 318 -17.70 19.88 10.57
N ILE A 319 -17.70 20.30 9.31
CA ILE A 319 -18.80 21.06 8.70
C ILE A 319 -20.09 20.22 8.68
N SER A 320 -19.98 18.92 8.45
CA SER A 320 -21.14 18.04 8.49
C SER A 320 -21.78 18.01 9.88
N ARG A 321 -20.99 17.94 10.97
CA ARG A 321 -21.53 18.07 12.35
C ARG A 321 -22.21 19.42 12.58
N ILE A 322 -21.69 20.51 12.02
CA ILE A 322 -22.34 21.85 12.11
C ILE A 322 -23.71 21.87 11.43
N LEU A 323 -23.87 21.19 10.29
CA LEU A 323 -25.10 21.21 9.49
C LEU A 323 -26.11 20.14 9.89
N PHE A 324 -25.66 19.01 10.44
CA PHE A 324 -26.46 17.81 10.73
C PHE A 324 -26.18 17.27 12.15
N ALA A 325 -26.07 18.17 13.13
CA ALA A 325 -25.80 17.82 14.54
C ALA A 325 -26.77 16.74 15.06
N ASP A 326 -28.06 16.91 14.79
CA ASP A 326 -29.14 16.00 15.20
C ASP A 326 -29.00 14.58 14.63
N GLU A 327 -28.30 14.39 13.50
CA GLU A 327 -28.12 13.06 12.88
C GLU A 327 -26.76 12.44 13.23
N ILE A 328 -25.73 13.27 13.42
CA ILE A 328 -24.33 12.83 13.60
C ILE A 328 -24.01 12.62 15.09
N ALA A 329 -24.54 13.47 15.98
CA ALA A 329 -24.33 13.41 17.41
C ALA A 329 -25.61 12.91 18.11
N CYS A 330 -25.64 11.63 18.46
CA CYS A 330 -26.82 11.02 19.07
C CYS A 330 -27.00 11.38 20.54
N ILE A 331 -28.25 11.50 20.98
CA ILE A 331 -28.62 11.66 22.40
C ILE A 331 -28.58 10.35 23.22
N GLY A 332 -28.48 9.19 22.55
CA GLY A 332 -28.44 7.86 23.15
C GLY A 332 -28.39 6.73 22.10
N PRO A 333 -28.18 5.46 22.51
CA PRO A 333 -27.98 4.33 21.58
C PRO A 333 -29.19 3.99 20.71
N GLU A 334 -30.41 4.12 21.24
CA GLU A 334 -31.66 3.89 20.50
C GLU A 334 -31.82 4.89 19.35
N HIS A 335 -31.50 6.16 19.63
CA HIS A 335 -31.51 7.21 18.63
C HIS A 335 -30.48 6.97 17.53
N CYS A 336 -29.22 6.59 17.86
CA CYS A 336 -28.26 6.23 16.82
C CYS A 336 -28.73 5.05 15.95
N MET A 337 -29.37 4.05 16.56
CA MET A 337 -29.89 2.89 15.85
C MET A 337 -30.99 3.29 14.84
N ALA A 338 -31.85 4.24 15.21
CA ALA A 338 -32.88 4.76 14.32
C ALA A 338 -32.33 5.62 13.17
N VAL A 339 -31.25 6.38 13.40
CA VAL A 339 -30.65 7.27 12.39
C VAL A 339 -29.74 6.53 11.41
N CYS A 340 -28.77 5.74 11.91
CA CYS A 340 -27.70 5.16 11.09
C CYS A 340 -27.51 3.64 11.26
N GLY A 341 -28.42 2.95 11.96
CA GLY A 341 -28.36 1.50 12.13
C GLY A 341 -27.19 1.00 13.00
N SER A 342 -26.58 1.89 13.80
CA SER A 342 -25.46 1.59 14.69
C SER A 342 -25.77 2.10 16.09
N GLN A 343 -25.65 1.27 17.12
CA GLN A 343 -25.83 1.71 18.52
C GLN A 343 -24.61 2.44 19.09
N ALA A 344 -23.47 2.41 18.39
CA ALA A 344 -22.19 2.94 18.89
C ALA A 344 -21.94 4.41 18.52
N GLY A 345 -22.64 4.95 17.51
CA GLY A 345 -22.45 6.31 17.01
C GLY A 345 -22.61 6.41 15.50
N CYS A 346 -22.99 7.61 15.03
CA CYS A 346 -23.25 7.92 13.62
C CYS A 346 -22.18 8.82 12.98
N SER A 347 -21.03 9.06 13.63
CA SER A 347 -19.96 9.94 13.12
C SER A 347 -19.53 9.60 11.69
N ASN A 348 -19.41 8.31 11.37
CA ASN A 348 -19.03 7.80 10.04
C ASN A 348 -19.97 8.28 8.89
N LEU A 349 -21.20 8.68 9.20
CA LEU A 349 -22.17 9.22 8.23
C LEU A 349 -21.80 10.65 7.76
N ALA A 350 -20.93 11.35 8.48
CA ALA A 350 -20.65 12.78 8.27
C ALA A 350 -20.33 13.13 6.80
N TYR A 351 -19.39 12.43 6.17
CA TYR A 351 -18.99 12.76 4.79
C TYR A 351 -20.07 12.41 3.74
N PRO A 352 -20.66 11.18 3.69
CA PRO A 352 -21.76 10.89 2.78
C PRO A 352 -22.95 11.85 2.96
N ARG A 353 -23.30 12.23 4.20
CA ARG A 353 -24.40 13.15 4.45
C ARG A 353 -24.15 14.55 3.89
N LEU A 354 -22.93 15.06 4.04
CA LEU A 354 -22.49 16.33 3.46
C LEU A 354 -22.49 16.28 1.93
N VAL A 355 -21.96 15.20 1.34
CA VAL A 355 -21.97 14.95 -0.11
C VAL A 355 -23.39 15.05 -0.67
N MET A 356 -24.34 14.33 -0.07
CA MET A 356 -25.74 14.27 -0.54
C MET A 356 -26.53 15.55 -0.35
N ALA A 357 -26.14 16.44 0.58
CA ALA A 357 -26.87 17.65 0.95
C ALA A 357 -26.21 18.97 0.51
N VAL A 358 -24.96 18.94 0.05
CA VAL A 358 -24.22 20.15 -0.38
C VAL A 358 -23.94 20.18 -1.87
N MET A 359 -23.64 19.05 -2.52
CA MET A 359 -23.30 19.09 -3.95
C MET A 359 -24.54 19.16 -4.86
N PRO A 360 -24.46 19.94 -5.95
CA PRO A 360 -25.49 19.96 -6.98
C PRO A 360 -25.53 18.64 -7.75
N VAL A 361 -26.68 18.42 -8.40
CA VAL A 361 -26.92 17.30 -9.33
C VAL A 361 -25.82 17.24 -10.40
N GLY A 362 -25.43 16.02 -10.77
CA GLY A 362 -24.33 15.72 -11.69
C GLY A 362 -22.98 15.72 -10.98
N LEU A 363 -22.65 16.76 -10.21
CA LEU A 363 -21.42 16.78 -9.40
C LEU A 363 -21.50 15.80 -8.22
N ARG A 364 -22.69 15.66 -7.62
CA ARG A 364 -23.01 14.63 -6.61
C ARG A 364 -22.71 13.23 -7.15
N GLY A 365 -23.26 12.89 -8.33
CA GLY A 365 -22.95 11.66 -9.05
C GLY A 365 -21.47 11.49 -9.38
N LEU A 366 -20.78 12.54 -9.83
CA LEU A 366 -19.33 12.49 -10.10
C LEU A 366 -18.54 12.13 -8.84
N MET A 367 -18.79 12.80 -7.71
CA MET A 367 -18.08 12.49 -6.47
C MET A 367 -18.35 11.06 -6.00
N MET A 368 -19.59 10.59 -6.12
CA MET A 368 -19.92 9.20 -5.80
C MET A 368 -19.17 8.22 -6.69
N ALA A 369 -19.12 8.45 -7.99
CA ALA A 369 -18.38 7.61 -8.93
C ALA A 369 -16.89 7.51 -8.53
N VAL A 370 -16.29 8.65 -8.21
CA VAL A 370 -14.89 8.78 -7.78
C VAL A 370 -14.62 8.07 -6.45
N MET A 371 -15.53 8.17 -5.48
CA MET A 371 -15.42 7.46 -4.20
C MET A 371 -15.57 5.93 -4.36
N ILE A 372 -16.47 5.48 -5.26
CA ILE A 372 -16.65 4.06 -5.55
C ILE A 372 -15.45 3.50 -6.34
N ALA A 373 -14.77 4.29 -7.17
CA ALA A 373 -13.46 3.88 -7.71
C ALA A 373 -12.35 3.88 -6.66
N ALA A 374 -12.33 4.81 -5.71
CA ALA A 374 -11.35 4.80 -4.63
C ALA A 374 -11.40 3.51 -3.80
N LEU A 375 -12.62 3.03 -3.54
CA LEU A 375 -12.87 1.69 -3.01
C LEU A 375 -12.27 0.59 -3.88
N MET A 376 -12.52 0.59 -5.20
CA MET A 376 -11.95 -0.44 -6.09
C MET A 376 -10.43 -0.41 -6.13
N SER A 377 -9.81 0.77 -6.17
CA SER A 377 -8.35 0.95 -6.13
C SER A 377 -7.74 0.39 -4.85
N ASP A 378 -8.34 0.66 -3.68
CA ASP A 378 -7.84 0.15 -2.40
C ASP A 378 -7.99 -1.37 -2.30
N LEU A 379 -9.15 -1.91 -2.70
CA LEU A 379 -9.38 -3.35 -2.79
C LEU A 379 -8.39 -4.03 -3.76
N ASP A 380 -8.19 -3.49 -4.96
CA ASP A 380 -7.20 -3.96 -5.95
C ASP A 380 -5.78 -3.97 -5.37
N SER A 381 -5.41 -2.90 -4.64
CA SER A 381 -4.12 -2.75 -3.96
C SER A 381 -3.88 -3.87 -2.93
N ILE A 382 -4.88 -4.13 -2.09
CA ILE A 382 -4.87 -5.15 -1.06
C ILE A 382 -4.81 -6.54 -1.72
N PHE A 383 -5.63 -6.80 -2.73
CA PHE A 383 -5.68 -8.09 -3.44
C PHE A 383 -4.35 -8.42 -4.13
N ASN A 384 -3.74 -7.46 -4.83
CA ASN A 384 -2.44 -7.63 -5.46
C ASN A 384 -1.34 -7.88 -4.40
N SER A 385 -1.28 -7.10 -3.33
CA SER A 385 -0.22 -7.24 -2.32
C SER A 385 -0.38 -8.51 -1.47
N ALA A 386 -1.61 -8.86 -1.10
CA ALA A 386 -1.92 -10.08 -0.35
C ALA A 386 -1.61 -11.34 -1.17
N SER A 387 -2.00 -11.38 -2.44
CA SER A 387 -1.65 -12.48 -3.34
C SER A 387 -0.14 -12.55 -3.61
N THR A 388 0.55 -11.41 -3.71
CA THR A 388 2.03 -11.36 -3.81
C THR A 388 2.68 -12.03 -2.60
N ILE A 389 2.33 -11.61 -1.37
CA ILE A 389 2.85 -12.17 -0.12
C ILE A 389 2.53 -13.67 -0.02
N PHE A 390 1.27 -14.05 -0.19
CA PHE A 390 0.88 -15.46 -0.04
C PHE A 390 1.59 -16.36 -1.05
N THR A 391 1.69 -15.95 -2.31
CA THR A 391 2.27 -16.78 -3.36
C THR A 391 3.80 -16.85 -3.30
N LEU A 392 4.49 -15.72 -3.12
CA LEU A 392 5.95 -15.67 -3.13
C LEU A 392 6.58 -16.06 -1.79
N ASP A 393 5.90 -15.80 -0.67
CA ASP A 393 6.50 -15.94 0.66
C ASP A 393 5.99 -17.14 1.46
N ILE A 394 4.75 -17.56 1.24
CA ILE A 394 4.17 -18.74 1.88
C ILE A 394 4.15 -19.93 0.91
N TYR A 395 3.48 -19.81 -0.24
CA TYR A 395 3.27 -20.93 -1.16
C TYR A 395 4.57 -21.48 -1.75
N LYS A 396 5.46 -20.63 -2.28
CA LYS A 396 6.79 -21.08 -2.78
C LYS A 396 7.68 -21.73 -1.71
N THR A 397 7.47 -21.40 -0.43
CA THR A 397 8.20 -22.03 0.68
C THR A 397 7.79 -23.50 0.85
N VAL A 398 6.51 -23.82 0.62
CA VAL A 398 5.97 -25.19 0.62
C VAL A 398 6.22 -25.89 -0.73
N ARG A 399 6.02 -25.18 -1.84
CA ARG A 399 6.08 -25.68 -3.23
C ARG A 399 7.24 -25.01 -3.99
N LYS A 400 8.45 -25.54 -3.78
CA LYS A 400 9.70 -24.96 -4.33
C LYS A 400 9.70 -24.79 -5.85
N ASN A 401 9.17 -25.78 -6.58
CA ASN A 401 9.15 -25.80 -8.06
C ASN A 401 7.76 -25.47 -8.60
N ALA A 402 7.18 -24.34 -8.17
CA ALA A 402 5.89 -23.86 -8.68
C ALA A 402 6.05 -23.15 -10.05
N SER A 403 5.19 -23.46 -11.01
CA SER A 403 5.16 -22.77 -12.31
C SER A 403 4.59 -21.35 -12.18
N GLN A 404 4.89 -20.46 -13.13
CA GLN A 404 4.30 -19.10 -13.12
C GLN A 404 2.76 -19.13 -13.22
N ARG A 405 2.19 -20.05 -14.01
CA ARG A 405 0.73 -20.21 -14.15
C ARG A 405 0.08 -20.68 -12.84
N GLU A 406 0.67 -21.68 -12.19
CA GLU A 406 0.26 -22.18 -10.87
C GLU A 406 0.27 -21.06 -9.82
N LEU A 407 1.35 -20.26 -9.79
CA LEU A 407 1.50 -19.13 -8.87
C LEU A 407 0.36 -18.09 -9.05
N MET A 408 0.03 -17.74 -10.29
CA MET A 408 -1.06 -16.81 -10.60
C MET A 408 -2.44 -17.36 -10.21
N THR A 409 -2.71 -18.65 -10.47
CA THR A 409 -3.98 -19.29 -10.09
C THR A 409 -4.14 -19.38 -8.57
N VAL A 410 -3.09 -19.79 -7.85
CA VAL A 410 -3.10 -19.87 -6.38
C VAL A 410 -3.29 -18.48 -5.75
N GLY A 411 -2.66 -17.43 -6.31
CA GLY A 411 -2.86 -16.05 -5.85
C GLY A 411 -4.31 -15.58 -5.97
N ARG A 412 -4.98 -15.90 -7.09
CA ARG A 412 -6.40 -15.57 -7.30
C ARG A 412 -7.32 -16.34 -6.35
N LEU A 413 -7.10 -17.65 -6.17
CA LEU A 413 -7.87 -18.46 -5.24
C LEU A 413 -7.73 -17.96 -3.78
N PHE A 414 -6.52 -17.56 -3.40
CA PHE A 414 -6.26 -16.98 -2.09
C PHE A 414 -7.01 -15.66 -1.87
N VAL A 415 -7.09 -14.77 -2.88
CA VAL A 415 -7.90 -13.53 -2.79
C VAL A 415 -9.37 -13.84 -2.55
N VAL A 416 -9.95 -14.83 -3.25
CA VAL A 416 -11.35 -15.24 -3.03
C VAL A 416 -11.58 -15.73 -1.60
N ALA A 417 -10.67 -16.55 -1.05
CA ALA A 417 -10.74 -16.99 0.34
C ALA A 417 -10.60 -15.82 1.34
N MET A 418 -9.67 -14.90 1.09
CA MET A 418 -9.43 -13.70 1.90
C MET A 418 -10.67 -12.78 1.94
N VAL A 419 -11.34 -12.60 0.80
CA VAL A 419 -12.59 -11.84 0.69
C VAL A 419 -13.71 -12.51 1.49
N ALA A 420 -13.90 -13.84 1.35
CA ALA A 420 -14.93 -14.56 2.09
C ALA A 420 -14.77 -14.44 3.62
N ILE A 421 -13.53 -14.54 4.13
CA ILE A 421 -13.22 -14.34 5.55
C ILE A 421 -13.51 -12.89 5.97
N SER A 422 -13.19 -11.92 5.13
CA SER A 422 -13.39 -10.49 5.43
C SER A 422 -14.88 -10.12 5.48
N ILE A 423 -15.72 -10.66 4.57
CA ILE A 423 -17.19 -10.50 4.64
C ILE A 423 -17.73 -11.07 5.96
N ALA A 424 -17.26 -12.26 6.37
CA ALA A 424 -17.65 -12.86 7.64
C ALA A 424 -17.20 -12.05 8.88
N TRP A 425 -16.22 -11.16 8.72
CA TRP A 425 -15.71 -10.29 9.78
C TRP A 425 -16.40 -8.92 9.87
N VAL A 426 -17.10 -8.46 8.81
CA VAL A 426 -17.83 -7.18 8.81
C VAL A 426 -18.77 -7.01 10.01
N PRO A 427 -19.55 -8.02 10.46
CA PRO A 427 -20.37 -7.91 11.67
C PRO A 427 -19.56 -7.60 12.95
N VAL A 428 -18.31 -8.06 13.03
CA VAL A 428 -17.42 -7.76 14.17
C VAL A 428 -17.03 -6.29 14.15
N ILE A 429 -16.67 -5.74 12.97
CA ILE A 429 -16.35 -4.31 12.79
C ILE A 429 -17.52 -3.43 13.24
N ILE A 430 -18.74 -3.72 12.79
CA ILE A 430 -19.96 -2.96 13.12
C ILE A 430 -20.13 -2.83 14.64
N ASN A 431 -19.91 -3.92 15.38
CA ASN A 431 -20.09 -3.98 16.82
C ASN A 431 -18.89 -3.46 17.64
N MET A 432 -17.70 -3.33 17.04
CA MET A 432 -16.46 -3.03 17.78
C MET A 432 -15.87 -1.64 17.52
N GLN A 433 -16.27 -0.97 16.44
CA GLN A 433 -15.71 0.32 16.02
C GLN A 433 -15.99 1.54 16.90
N GLY A 434 -16.80 1.44 17.96
CA GLY A 434 -17.07 2.54 18.90
C GLY A 434 -17.61 3.84 18.29
N GLY A 435 -18.24 3.77 17.11
CA GLY A 435 -18.73 4.95 16.36
C GLY A 435 -17.67 5.75 15.58
N GLN A 436 -16.37 5.45 15.74
CA GLN A 436 -15.26 6.11 15.04
C GLN A 436 -14.34 5.06 14.40
N THR A 437 -14.65 4.61 13.19
CA THR A 437 -13.94 3.47 12.56
C THR A 437 -12.44 3.71 12.42
N TYR A 438 -12.02 4.95 12.16
CA TYR A 438 -10.60 5.28 12.00
C TYR A 438 -9.79 5.02 13.28
N LEU A 439 -10.28 5.46 14.44
CA LEU A 439 -9.60 5.22 15.71
C LEU A 439 -9.53 3.71 16.03
N TYR A 440 -10.58 2.95 15.71
CA TYR A 440 -10.57 1.49 15.83
C TYR A 440 -9.49 0.82 14.95
N ILE A 441 -9.32 1.25 13.69
CA ILE A 441 -8.24 0.74 12.82
C ILE A 441 -6.88 1.00 13.46
N GLN A 442 -6.66 2.23 13.94
CA GLN A 442 -5.39 2.65 14.53
C GLN A 442 -5.11 1.97 15.88
N GLU A 443 -6.16 1.65 16.66
CA GLU A 443 -6.04 0.84 17.88
C GLU A 443 -5.56 -0.58 17.56
N VAL A 444 -6.23 -1.30 16.65
CA VAL A 444 -5.85 -2.68 16.28
C VAL A 444 -4.46 -2.72 15.64
N ALA A 445 -4.14 -1.76 14.77
CA ALA A 445 -2.80 -1.60 14.22
C ALA A 445 -1.77 -1.31 15.32
N GLY A 446 -2.09 -0.44 16.28
CA GLY A 446 -1.25 -0.10 17.44
C GLY A 446 -0.92 -1.29 18.35
N TYR A 447 -1.75 -2.33 18.37
CA TYR A 447 -1.46 -3.56 19.12
C TYR A 447 -0.55 -4.55 18.38
N LEU A 448 -0.47 -4.53 17.05
CA LEU A 448 0.21 -5.59 16.27
C LEU A 448 1.43 -5.10 15.47
N THR A 449 1.45 -3.83 15.08
CA THR A 449 2.46 -3.27 14.15
C THR A 449 3.74 -2.70 14.81
N PRO A 450 3.75 -2.15 16.05
CA PRO A 450 4.97 -1.56 16.62
C PRO A 450 6.16 -2.53 16.75
N PRO A 451 5.96 -3.82 17.11
CA PRO A 451 7.05 -4.80 17.11
C PRO A 451 7.72 -4.94 15.74
N ILE A 452 6.93 -4.88 14.66
CA ILE A 452 7.43 -4.99 13.28
C ILE A 452 8.28 -3.77 12.93
N ALA A 453 7.80 -2.55 13.25
CA ALA A 453 8.54 -1.32 13.01
C ALA A 453 9.92 -1.33 13.70
N ALA A 454 10.00 -1.84 14.93
CA ALA A 454 11.27 -2.02 15.64
C ALA A 454 12.22 -2.98 14.89
N LEU A 455 11.73 -4.12 14.38
CA LEU A 455 12.55 -5.08 13.64
C LEU A 455 13.06 -4.56 12.30
N PHE A 456 12.27 -3.75 11.59
CA PHE A 456 12.69 -3.13 10.33
C PHE A 456 13.73 -2.03 10.57
N LEU A 457 13.55 -1.19 11.60
CA LEU A 457 14.55 -0.18 11.99
C LEU A 457 15.87 -0.82 12.41
N LEU A 458 15.83 -1.84 13.28
CA LEU A 458 17.04 -2.58 13.66
C LEU A 458 17.66 -3.31 12.47
N GLY A 459 16.85 -3.80 11.52
CA GLY A 459 17.32 -4.42 10.29
C GLY A 459 18.11 -3.45 9.41
N VAL A 460 17.54 -2.28 9.12
CA VAL A 460 18.13 -1.27 8.23
C VAL A 460 19.33 -0.56 8.85
N PHE A 461 19.25 -0.20 10.14
CA PHE A 461 20.25 0.65 10.79
C PHE A 461 21.28 -0.09 11.64
N TRP A 462 20.97 -1.25 12.23
CA TRP A 462 21.86 -1.90 13.19
C TRP A 462 22.47 -3.19 12.63
N LYS A 463 23.76 -3.12 12.30
CA LYS A 463 24.52 -4.24 11.69
C LYS A 463 24.52 -5.53 12.52
N ARG A 464 24.45 -5.41 13.85
CA ARG A 464 24.63 -6.55 14.78
C ARG A 464 23.36 -7.39 15.02
N CYS A 465 22.20 -6.90 14.59
CA CYS A 465 20.91 -7.61 14.71
C CYS A 465 20.94 -8.93 13.91
N ASN A 466 20.53 -10.04 14.52
CA ASN A 466 20.53 -11.39 13.92
C ASN A 466 19.13 -12.04 13.95
N GLU A 467 18.95 -13.18 13.27
CA GLU A 467 17.64 -13.86 13.17
C GLU A 467 17.06 -14.21 14.55
N THR A 468 17.87 -14.74 15.46
CA THR A 468 17.40 -15.18 16.78
C THR A 468 16.87 -14.00 17.60
N GLY A 469 17.60 -12.88 17.66
CA GLY A 469 17.15 -11.69 18.36
C GLY A 469 15.90 -11.09 17.71
N ALA A 470 15.90 -10.93 16.40
CA ALA A 470 14.74 -10.39 15.68
C ALA A 470 13.48 -11.26 15.85
N PHE A 471 13.62 -12.58 15.79
CA PHE A 471 12.51 -13.51 16.01
C PHE A 471 12.01 -13.47 17.46
N CYS A 472 12.90 -13.45 18.45
CA CYS A 472 12.52 -13.35 19.86
C CYS A 472 11.80 -12.02 20.17
N GLY A 473 12.36 -10.88 19.76
CA GLY A 473 11.73 -9.57 19.96
C GLY A 473 10.37 -9.47 19.27
N GLY A 474 10.30 -9.91 18.01
CA GLY A 474 9.05 -9.99 17.25
C GLY A 474 7.98 -10.85 17.93
N MET A 475 8.36 -12.04 18.40
CA MET A 475 7.43 -12.96 19.07
C MET A 475 6.97 -12.42 20.43
N THR A 476 7.86 -11.84 21.24
CA THR A 476 7.49 -11.17 22.50
C THR A 476 6.51 -10.03 22.23
N GLY A 477 6.81 -9.16 21.26
CA GLY A 477 5.91 -8.08 20.87
C GLY A 477 4.56 -8.59 20.35
N PHE A 478 4.54 -9.62 19.50
CA PHE A 478 3.30 -10.23 19.01
C PHE A 478 2.47 -10.85 20.13
N THR A 479 3.07 -11.58 21.07
CA THR A 479 2.33 -12.18 22.19
C THR A 479 1.71 -11.15 23.12
N LEU A 480 2.43 -10.08 23.46
CA LEU A 480 1.89 -8.97 24.27
C LEU A 480 0.80 -8.20 23.52
N GLY A 481 1.01 -7.96 22.21
CA GLY A 481 0.04 -7.31 21.33
C GLY A 481 -1.25 -8.09 21.15
N ALA A 482 -1.15 -9.37 20.79
CA ALA A 482 -2.28 -10.28 20.63
C ALA A 482 -3.03 -10.47 21.96
N LEU A 483 -2.34 -10.54 23.10
CA LEU A 483 -2.98 -10.58 24.41
C LEU A 483 -3.80 -9.31 24.67
N ARG A 484 -3.25 -8.11 24.42
CA ARG A 484 -3.98 -6.84 24.59
C ARG A 484 -5.17 -6.71 23.64
N LEU A 485 -5.05 -7.21 22.42
CA LEU A 485 -6.13 -7.27 21.43
C LEU A 485 -7.25 -8.22 21.86
N ILE A 486 -6.92 -9.45 22.29
CA ILE A 486 -7.89 -10.41 22.84
C ILE A 486 -8.61 -9.82 24.07
N LEU A 487 -7.87 -9.15 24.95
CA LEU A 487 -8.45 -8.48 26.12
C LEU A 487 -9.37 -7.31 25.72
N ALA A 488 -9.09 -6.59 24.64
CA ALA A 488 -9.99 -5.56 24.09
C ALA A 488 -11.28 -6.16 23.50
N PHE A 489 -11.22 -7.35 22.88
CA PHE A 489 -12.40 -8.07 22.38
C PHE A 489 -13.29 -8.65 23.50
N ILE A 490 -12.69 -9.04 24.62
CA ILE A 490 -13.38 -9.53 25.82
C ILE A 490 -13.99 -8.35 26.60
N TYR A 491 -13.15 -7.39 27.00
CA TYR A 491 -13.53 -6.21 27.76
C TYR A 491 -13.83 -5.04 26.83
N ARG A 492 -14.92 -5.20 26.08
CA ARG A 492 -15.41 -4.21 25.12
C ARG A 492 -15.74 -2.90 25.82
N GLN A 493 -15.57 -1.78 25.12
CA GLN A 493 -16.08 -0.50 25.61
C GLN A 493 -17.60 -0.62 25.83
N PRO A 494 -18.13 -0.23 27.00
CA PRO A 494 -19.57 -0.23 27.24
C PRO A 494 -20.26 0.74 26.29
N ARG A 495 -21.58 0.59 26.16
CA ARG A 495 -22.39 1.65 25.54
C ARG A 495 -22.36 2.90 26.42
N CYS A 496 -22.63 4.07 25.83
CA CYS A 496 -22.53 5.33 26.55
C CYS A 496 -23.58 5.53 27.66
N ASP A 497 -24.62 4.70 27.73
CA ASP A 497 -25.64 4.61 28.79
C ASP A 497 -25.27 3.65 29.93
N GLN A 498 -24.12 2.96 29.86
CA GLN A 498 -23.71 1.91 30.79
C GLN A 498 -22.41 2.29 31.54
N PRO A 499 -22.21 1.82 32.80
CA PRO A 499 -20.96 2.01 33.51
C PRO A 499 -19.80 1.26 32.85
N ASP A 500 -18.58 1.74 33.07
CA ASP A 500 -17.37 1.13 32.51
C ASP A 500 -16.76 0.10 33.46
N ASP A 501 -17.23 -1.14 33.35
CA ASP A 501 -16.78 -2.30 34.12
C ASP A 501 -15.43 -2.88 33.61
N ARG A 502 -14.75 -2.22 32.66
CA ARG A 502 -13.47 -2.71 32.13
C ARG A 502 -12.37 -2.64 33.20
N PRO A 503 -11.50 -3.66 33.32
CA PRO A 503 -10.36 -3.64 34.23
C PRO A 503 -9.52 -2.37 34.08
N ALA A 504 -9.06 -1.82 35.21
CA ALA A 504 -8.32 -0.56 35.26
C ALA A 504 -7.08 -0.51 34.34
N PHE A 505 -6.44 -1.64 34.04
CA PHE A 505 -5.29 -1.71 33.13
C PHE A 505 -5.67 -1.60 31.64
N ILE A 506 -6.94 -1.88 31.28
CA ILE A 506 -7.48 -1.70 29.93
C ILE A 506 -8.01 -0.28 29.77
N PHE A 507 -8.72 0.22 30.79
CA PHE A 507 -9.32 1.55 30.80
C PHE A 507 -8.26 2.68 30.87
N ASN A 508 -7.31 2.60 31.80
CA ASN A 508 -6.33 3.69 32.02
C ASN A 508 -5.17 3.71 31.01
N VAL A 509 -4.90 2.61 30.30
CA VAL A 509 -3.75 2.51 29.39
C VAL A 509 -4.22 2.66 27.94
N HIS A 510 -4.20 3.91 27.45
CA HIS A 510 -4.49 4.26 26.07
C HIS A 510 -3.60 3.48 25.09
N TYR A 511 -4.17 3.02 23.97
CA TYR A 511 -3.50 2.12 23.03
C TYR A 511 -2.18 2.67 22.49
N MET A 512 -2.07 3.98 22.30
CA MET A 512 -0.82 4.62 21.86
C MET A 512 0.34 4.48 22.87
N TYR A 513 0.06 4.52 24.18
CA TYR A 513 1.09 4.25 25.20
C TYR A 513 1.48 2.78 25.23
N PHE A 514 0.51 1.89 25.02
CA PHE A 514 0.78 0.47 24.88
C PHE A 514 1.64 0.17 23.63
N ALA A 515 1.36 0.84 22.50
CA ALA A 515 2.14 0.76 21.27
C ALA A 515 3.60 1.23 21.47
N ALA A 516 3.81 2.30 22.23
CA ALA A 516 5.16 2.73 22.64
C ALA A 516 5.87 1.63 23.44
N GLY A 517 5.20 1.06 24.45
CA GLY A 517 5.71 -0.06 25.24
C GLY A 517 6.10 -1.27 24.37
N LEU A 518 5.22 -1.69 23.46
CA LEU A 518 5.47 -2.78 22.52
C LEU A 518 6.70 -2.54 21.64
N PHE A 519 6.83 -1.33 21.09
CA PHE A 519 7.97 -0.94 20.25
C PHE A 519 9.29 -1.09 21.00
N TRP A 520 9.38 -0.46 22.18
CA TRP A 520 10.61 -0.45 22.98
C TRP A 520 10.94 -1.81 23.59
N ILE A 521 9.95 -2.58 24.07
CA ILE A 521 10.15 -3.93 24.61
C ILE A 521 10.61 -4.88 23.50
N SER A 522 9.94 -4.90 22.34
CA SER A 522 10.35 -5.71 21.18
C SER A 522 11.78 -5.37 20.75
N GLY A 523 12.09 -4.08 20.63
CA GLY A 523 13.42 -3.61 20.27
C GLY A 523 14.49 -4.00 21.29
N ALA A 524 14.22 -3.82 22.59
CA ALA A 524 15.14 -4.17 23.66
C ALA A 524 15.42 -5.69 23.70
N VAL A 525 14.39 -6.53 23.61
CA VAL A 525 14.55 -8.00 23.53
C VAL A 525 15.37 -8.38 22.29
N ALA A 526 15.08 -7.77 21.13
CA ALA A 526 15.84 -8.04 19.91
C ALA A 526 17.32 -7.65 20.02
N VAL A 527 17.63 -6.51 20.66
CA VAL A 527 19.00 -6.05 20.93
C VAL A 527 19.71 -7.00 21.89
N VAL A 528 19.13 -7.27 23.07
CA VAL A 528 19.75 -8.11 24.10
C VAL A 528 20.01 -9.52 23.56
N VAL A 529 19.00 -10.18 22.98
CA VAL A 529 19.15 -11.53 22.46
C VAL A 529 20.13 -11.57 21.27
N SER A 530 20.15 -10.54 20.40
CA SER A 530 21.16 -10.47 19.33
C SER A 530 22.57 -10.38 19.89
N LEU A 531 22.82 -9.55 20.91
CA LEU A 531 24.14 -9.41 21.54
C LEU A 531 24.61 -10.72 22.20
N CYS A 532 23.69 -11.46 22.83
CA CYS A 532 23.98 -12.75 23.47
C CYS A 532 24.10 -13.95 22.52
N THR A 533 23.84 -13.78 21.22
CA THR A 533 23.89 -14.86 20.21
C THR A 533 24.86 -14.53 19.06
N SER A 534 25.15 -15.48 18.17
CA SER A 534 26.18 -15.32 17.14
C SER A 534 25.94 -14.12 16.21
N PRO A 535 27.00 -13.42 15.75
CA PRO A 535 26.85 -12.30 14.81
C PRO A 535 26.28 -12.75 13.46
N PRO A 536 25.54 -11.89 12.76
CA PRO A 536 25.10 -12.16 11.39
C PRO A 536 26.29 -12.11 10.42
N ASP A 537 26.15 -12.84 9.33
CA ASP A 537 27.12 -12.91 8.23
C ASP A 537 27.30 -11.54 7.53
N GLU A 538 28.56 -11.16 7.25
CA GLU A 538 28.90 -9.82 6.77
C GLU A 538 28.35 -9.53 5.36
N GLU A 539 28.28 -10.53 4.48
CA GLU A 539 27.78 -10.35 3.12
C GLU A 539 26.31 -9.92 3.11
N ARG A 540 25.49 -10.55 3.97
CA ARG A 540 24.07 -10.19 4.16
C ARG A 540 23.93 -8.77 4.65
N VAL A 541 24.72 -8.39 5.66
CA VAL A 541 24.73 -7.02 6.23
C VAL A 541 25.18 -5.99 5.19
N ARG A 542 26.12 -6.33 4.31
CA ARG A 542 26.62 -5.44 3.25
C ARG A 542 25.54 -5.06 2.23
N THR A 543 24.62 -5.97 1.92
CA THR A 543 23.58 -5.73 0.90
C THR A 543 22.27 -5.16 1.48
N THR A 544 21.97 -5.40 2.76
CA THR A 544 20.64 -5.16 3.35
C THR A 544 20.57 -4.05 4.42
N THR A 545 21.67 -3.30 4.64
CA THR A 545 21.72 -2.18 5.60
C THR A 545 22.01 -0.83 4.94
N PHE A 546 21.56 0.25 5.58
CA PHE A 546 21.82 1.63 5.12
C PHE A 546 23.33 1.94 5.02
N TRP A 547 24.14 1.34 5.89
CA TRP A 547 25.59 1.48 5.87
C TRP A 547 26.24 0.77 4.67
N GLY A 548 25.63 -0.30 4.16
CA GLY A 548 26.10 -1.03 2.98
C GLY A 548 26.16 -0.15 1.73
N LEU A 549 25.18 0.75 1.57
CA LEU A 549 25.09 1.71 0.47
C LEU A 549 26.33 2.61 0.33
N ARG A 550 27.01 2.94 1.45
CA ARG A 550 28.21 3.77 1.45
C ARG A 550 29.44 3.07 0.83
N ASN A 551 29.42 1.75 0.76
CA ASN A 551 30.52 0.93 0.25
C ASN A 551 30.38 0.62 -1.25
N ILE A 552 29.29 1.04 -1.90
CA ILE A 552 29.13 0.97 -3.35
C ILE A 552 30.12 1.96 -3.98
N LYS A 553 31.22 1.45 -4.54
CA LYS A 553 32.06 2.24 -5.46
C LYS A 553 31.19 2.64 -6.65
N MET A 554 30.79 3.91 -6.73
CA MET A 554 30.14 4.43 -7.93
C MET A 554 31.09 4.25 -9.11
N VAL A 555 30.68 3.47 -10.11
CA VAL A 555 31.43 3.34 -11.37
C VAL A 555 31.55 4.74 -12.00
N PRO A 556 32.77 5.22 -12.33
CA PRO A 556 32.95 6.59 -12.80
C PRO A 556 32.18 6.88 -14.10
N THR A 557 31.72 8.12 -14.25
CA THR A 557 30.95 8.58 -15.42
C THR A 557 31.72 8.50 -16.75
N LYS A 558 33.02 8.21 -16.72
CA LYS A 558 33.90 8.11 -17.89
C LYS A 558 33.66 6.81 -18.66
N ASP A 559 33.71 5.67 -17.98
CA ASP A 559 33.61 4.35 -18.60
C ASP A 559 32.26 4.15 -19.30
N ARG A 560 31.19 4.73 -18.74
CA ARG A 560 29.82 4.62 -19.29
C ARG A 560 29.66 5.27 -20.67
N LYS A 561 30.40 6.35 -20.98
CA LYS A 561 30.42 6.94 -22.34
C LYS A 561 31.11 6.03 -23.36
N GLU A 562 32.03 5.19 -22.91
CA GLU A 562 32.62 4.16 -23.76
C GLU A 562 31.69 2.96 -23.89
N THR A 563 30.98 2.54 -22.84
CA THR A 563 29.99 1.44 -22.93
C THR A 563 28.86 1.72 -23.92
N TYR A 564 28.30 2.94 -23.94
CA TYR A 564 27.30 3.31 -24.95
C TYR A 564 27.88 3.35 -26.38
N ARG A 565 29.10 3.90 -26.55
CA ARG A 565 29.80 3.87 -27.85
C ARG A 565 30.20 2.46 -28.30
N LEU A 566 30.45 1.54 -27.37
CA LEU A 566 30.76 0.14 -27.65
C LEU A 566 29.52 -0.63 -28.07
N ASN A 567 28.36 -0.40 -27.44
CA ASN A 567 27.10 -1.01 -27.88
C ASN A 567 26.60 -0.47 -29.24
N GLU A 568 26.77 0.83 -29.51
CA GLU A 568 26.52 1.38 -30.87
C GLU A 568 27.44 0.71 -31.91
N LYS A 569 28.73 0.52 -31.59
CA LYS A 569 29.67 -0.16 -32.49
C LYS A 569 29.42 -1.65 -32.63
N SER A 570 28.99 -2.36 -31.58
CA SER A 570 28.73 -3.80 -31.64
C SER A 570 27.44 -4.12 -32.40
N GLN A 571 26.44 -3.23 -32.40
CA GLN A 571 25.28 -3.36 -33.29
C GLN A 571 25.62 -3.13 -34.77
N CYS A 572 26.78 -2.55 -35.09
CA CYS A 572 27.29 -2.38 -36.45
C CYS A 572 28.48 -3.31 -36.80
N SER A 573 28.67 -4.42 -36.08
CA SER A 573 29.68 -5.44 -36.43
C SER A 573 29.22 -6.85 -36.10
N GLY A 574 28.19 -7.30 -36.84
CA GLY A 574 27.95 -8.71 -37.10
C GLY A 574 28.90 -9.22 -38.20
N ASP A 575 29.38 -10.45 -38.04
CA ASP A 575 30.47 -11.01 -38.85
C ASP A 575 30.09 -11.22 -40.34
N GLY A 576 31.07 -11.13 -41.23
CA GLY A 576 30.83 -10.86 -42.65
C GLY A 576 30.58 -12.08 -43.53
N ARG A 577 29.66 -11.93 -44.51
CA ARG A 577 29.69 -12.59 -45.84
C ARG A 577 28.54 -12.15 -46.78
N LEU A 578 28.55 -10.90 -47.25
CA LEU A 578 28.16 -10.57 -48.65
C LEU A 578 28.49 -9.10 -48.97
N HIS A 579 29.71 -8.84 -49.46
CA HIS A 579 30.00 -7.60 -50.18
C HIS A 579 30.67 -7.92 -51.50
N LYS A 580 29.86 -7.90 -52.56
CA LYS A 580 30.31 -7.57 -53.90
C LYS A 580 29.30 -6.59 -54.49
N GLU A 581 29.81 -5.52 -55.08
CA GLU A 581 29.09 -4.52 -55.88
C GLU A 581 28.12 -3.59 -55.11
N MET A 582 28.61 -2.40 -54.74
CA MET A 582 27.92 -1.12 -55.01
C MET A 582 28.92 0.06 -55.04
N PRO A 583 28.69 1.13 -55.84
CA PRO A 583 29.68 2.20 -56.08
C PRO A 583 29.71 3.30 -55.01
N PRO A 584 30.70 4.22 -55.03
CA PRO A 584 31.04 5.09 -53.89
C PRO A 584 30.14 6.31 -53.64
N ASP A 585 29.13 6.59 -54.48
CA ASP A 585 28.36 7.85 -54.41
C ASP A 585 27.29 7.89 -53.31
N ILE A 586 26.95 6.75 -52.70
CA ILE A 586 26.02 6.70 -51.54
C ILE A 586 26.81 6.69 -50.22
N ARG A 587 27.64 7.71 -50.01
CA ARG A 587 28.41 7.91 -48.75
C ARG A 587 28.32 9.34 -48.19
N LYS A 588 27.59 10.26 -48.83
CA LYS A 588 27.63 11.70 -48.49
C LYS A 588 26.32 12.34 -48.01
N GLU A 589 25.21 11.63 -47.99
CA GLU A 589 23.95 12.10 -47.39
C GLU A 589 23.57 11.20 -46.21
N MET A 590 23.07 11.81 -45.12
CA MET A 590 22.82 11.29 -43.77
C MET A 590 23.94 11.48 -42.72
N CYS A 591 24.41 12.72 -42.62
CA CYS A 591 24.74 13.36 -41.35
C CYS A 591 24.09 14.75 -41.35
N LEU A 592 23.56 15.20 -40.20
CA LEU A 592 22.58 16.30 -40.03
C LEU A 592 21.15 15.85 -40.44
N ASP A 593 20.06 16.18 -39.74
CA ASP A 593 19.89 17.03 -38.55
C ASP A 593 18.85 16.45 -37.57
N GLY A 594 18.80 16.96 -36.34
CA GLY A 594 17.82 16.53 -35.33
C GLY A 594 16.53 17.37 -35.32
N ALA A 595 15.37 16.72 -35.43
CA ALA A 595 14.06 17.30 -35.10
C ALA A 595 13.00 16.22 -34.82
N ASP A 596 12.01 16.54 -33.97
CA ASP A 596 10.81 15.72 -33.74
C ASP A 596 9.94 15.63 -34.99
N VAL A 597 9.44 14.43 -35.33
CA VAL A 597 8.25 14.26 -36.19
C VAL A 597 7.32 13.17 -35.63
N LYS A 598 6.17 13.58 -35.11
CA LYS A 598 4.94 12.78 -35.08
C LYS A 598 4.21 12.98 -36.41
N LEU A 599 3.74 11.91 -37.05
CA LEU A 599 2.48 11.79 -37.84
C LEU A 599 2.44 10.34 -38.40
N LEU A 600 1.45 9.51 -38.04
CA LEU A 600 0.14 9.26 -38.70
C LEU A 600 0.12 8.17 -39.80
N VAL A 601 -0.91 7.33 -39.72
CA VAL A 601 -1.33 6.17 -40.57
C VAL A 601 -2.40 6.70 -41.58
N PRO A 602 -2.47 6.27 -42.88
CA PRO A 602 -3.09 5.00 -43.36
C PRO A 602 -2.28 4.34 -44.53
N SER A 603 -2.69 3.32 -45.30
CA SER A 603 -4.00 2.69 -45.63
C SER A 603 -3.90 1.15 -45.84
N THR A 604 -4.87 0.54 -46.56
CA THR A 604 -5.04 -0.89 -46.91
C THR A 604 -4.72 -1.21 -48.38
N ASP A 605 -4.72 -2.53 -48.72
CA ASP A 605 -5.29 -3.21 -49.91
C ASP A 605 -4.42 -4.45 -50.28
N HIS A 606 -4.89 -5.60 -50.79
CA HIS A 606 -6.23 -6.12 -51.16
C HIS A 606 -6.21 -7.68 -51.12
N ASP A 607 -7.36 -8.33 -50.85
CA ASP A 607 -7.60 -9.80 -50.90
C ASP A 607 -7.92 -10.29 -52.35
N PRO A 608 -7.86 -11.61 -52.74
CA PRO A 608 -8.99 -12.53 -52.43
C PRO A 608 -8.79 -14.09 -52.44
N ALA A 609 -9.78 -14.77 -51.84
CA ALA A 609 -10.43 -16.06 -52.22
C ALA A 609 -10.00 -17.43 -51.59
N THR A 610 -11.05 -18.10 -51.07
CA THR A 610 -11.25 -19.41 -50.39
C THR A 610 -11.35 -20.64 -51.35
N PRO A 611 -11.73 -21.91 -50.97
CA PRO A 611 -12.08 -22.52 -49.66
C PRO A 611 -11.51 -23.96 -49.36
N SER A 612 -11.78 -24.53 -48.17
CA SER A 612 -12.29 -25.93 -47.91
C SER A 612 -11.89 -26.49 -46.52
N THR A 613 -12.36 -27.71 -46.18
CA THR A 613 -12.79 -28.10 -44.82
C THR A 613 -12.26 -29.49 -44.38
N GLU A 614 -12.30 -29.78 -43.06
CA GLU A 614 -12.08 -31.09 -42.39
C GLU A 614 -10.61 -31.58 -42.35
N THR A 615 -10.03 -32.10 -41.25
CA THR A 615 -10.51 -33.11 -40.29
C THR A 615 -9.75 -33.04 -38.93
N SER A 616 -10.27 -33.74 -37.92
CA SER A 616 -9.62 -34.12 -36.63
C SER A 616 -9.74 -35.67 -36.48
N PRO A 617 -9.30 -36.39 -35.41
CA PRO A 617 -8.62 -36.02 -34.15
C PRO A 617 -7.49 -36.98 -33.65
N ALA A 618 -6.91 -36.69 -32.46
CA ALA A 618 -6.22 -37.60 -31.50
C ALA A 618 -4.97 -38.40 -31.98
N THR A 619 -4.05 -38.94 -31.16
CA THR A 619 -4.11 -39.47 -29.78
C THR A 619 -2.70 -39.51 -29.13
N THR A 620 -2.60 -39.56 -27.80
CA THR A 620 -1.36 -39.81 -27.01
C THR A 620 -0.93 -41.29 -27.01
N PRO A 621 0.29 -41.63 -26.59
CA PRO A 621 0.43 -42.32 -25.29
C PRO A 621 1.67 -41.92 -24.45
N ALA A 622 1.77 -42.46 -23.23
CA ALA A 622 2.83 -42.19 -22.25
C ALA A 622 3.29 -43.50 -21.56
N GLU A 623 4.57 -43.55 -21.17
CA GLU A 623 5.19 -44.57 -20.30
C GLU A 623 6.41 -43.94 -19.57
N GLN A 624 7.04 -44.53 -18.55
CA GLN A 624 6.57 -45.18 -17.31
C GLN A 624 7.81 -45.30 -16.39
N PHE A 625 7.73 -44.98 -15.09
CA PHE A 625 8.91 -44.97 -14.19
C PHE A 625 9.03 -46.26 -13.36
N GLY A 626 10.26 -46.79 -13.21
CA GLY A 626 10.58 -47.97 -12.39
C GLY A 626 11.66 -47.70 -11.33
N ASN A 627 11.53 -48.31 -10.16
CA ASN A 627 12.32 -48.04 -8.94
C ASN A 627 13.69 -48.75 -8.88
N GLY A 628 14.62 -48.19 -8.10
CA GLY A 628 15.81 -48.87 -7.55
C GLY A 628 16.35 -48.10 -6.32
N ARG A 629 16.71 -48.80 -5.23
CA ARG A 629 16.97 -48.22 -3.89
C ARG A 629 18.11 -48.93 -3.16
N LEU A 630 19.13 -48.19 -2.71
CA LEU A 630 20.13 -48.48 -1.64
C LEU A 630 21.02 -47.21 -1.52
N GLU A 631 21.00 -46.38 -0.47
CA GLU A 631 21.48 -46.51 0.93
C GLU A 631 23.02 -46.51 1.16
N LEU A 632 23.48 -45.46 1.86
CA LEU A 632 24.72 -45.29 2.67
C LEU A 632 26.10 -45.51 1.96
N THR A 633 27.19 -44.79 2.26
CA THR A 633 27.54 -43.92 3.40
C THR A 633 28.52 -42.79 2.98
N ARG A 634 28.72 -41.82 3.87
CA ARG A 634 29.66 -40.68 3.82
C ARG A 634 31.12 -41.10 4.04
N GLU A 635 32.07 -40.51 3.31
CA GLU A 635 33.32 -39.96 3.88
C GLU A 635 34.10 -39.02 2.94
N GLU A 636 34.98 -38.20 3.53
CA GLU A 636 35.74 -37.12 2.90
C GLU A 636 37.12 -37.60 2.42
N SER A 637 37.67 -37.00 1.36
CA SER A 637 39.13 -36.75 1.28
C SER A 637 39.48 -35.71 0.20
N SER A 638 40.63 -35.07 0.40
CA SER A 638 41.07 -33.86 -0.30
C SER A 638 42.28 -34.09 -1.22
N ASN A 639 42.42 -33.18 -2.20
CA ASN A 639 43.67 -32.70 -2.82
C ASN A 639 44.38 -33.52 -3.93
N VAL A 640 44.46 -32.87 -5.11
CA VAL A 640 45.69 -32.54 -5.89
C VAL A 640 46.66 -33.67 -6.28
N CYS A 641 46.82 -33.91 -7.60
CA CYS A 641 48.12 -33.69 -8.29
C CYS A 641 48.05 -33.66 -9.83
N HIS A 642 49.20 -33.28 -10.42
CA HIS A 642 49.53 -32.82 -11.78
C HIS A 642 49.17 -33.64 -13.03
N GLU A 643 49.25 -32.90 -14.14
CA GLU A 643 49.43 -33.27 -15.55
C GLU A 643 50.06 -34.65 -15.86
N THR A 644 49.44 -35.38 -16.78
CA THR A 644 50.06 -35.74 -18.08
C THR A 644 49.05 -36.41 -19.01
N GLY A 645 49.32 -36.40 -20.32
CA GLY A 645 48.70 -37.34 -21.26
C GLY A 645 47.70 -36.74 -22.24
N ARG A 646 48.05 -36.85 -23.54
CA ARG A 646 47.22 -36.44 -24.69
C ARG A 646 46.09 -37.44 -24.95
N CYS A 647 45.24 -37.69 -23.94
CA CYS A 647 44.10 -38.63 -24.00
C CYS A 647 42.85 -38.13 -23.25
N MET A 648 42.71 -36.80 -23.09
CA MET A 648 41.61 -36.17 -22.35
C MET A 648 40.83 -35.17 -23.21
N ARG A 649 40.51 -35.56 -24.46
CA ARG A 649 39.59 -34.81 -25.33
C ARG A 649 38.38 -35.63 -25.80
N VAL A 650 38.27 -36.87 -25.32
CA VAL A 650 37.16 -37.79 -25.58
C VAL A 650 36.35 -38.03 -24.31
N LEU A 651 36.96 -38.01 -23.11
CA LEU A 651 36.24 -38.13 -21.83
C LEU A 651 35.45 -36.87 -21.44
N GLU A 652 35.86 -35.67 -21.88
CA GLU A 652 35.09 -34.43 -21.66
C GLU A 652 33.74 -34.42 -22.40
N CYS A 653 33.56 -35.30 -23.40
CA CYS A 653 32.29 -35.46 -24.10
C CYS A 653 31.28 -36.35 -23.33
N PHE A 654 31.77 -37.21 -22.42
CA PHE A 654 30.94 -38.18 -21.68
C PHE A 654 30.69 -37.79 -20.21
N CYS A 655 31.55 -36.97 -19.60
CA CYS A 655 31.27 -36.34 -18.32
C CYS A 655 30.78 -34.91 -18.55
N GLY A 656 29.45 -34.74 -18.65
CA GLY A 656 28.79 -33.44 -18.71
C GLY A 656 28.94 -32.66 -17.40
N CYS A 657 30.13 -32.12 -17.14
CA CYS A 657 30.38 -31.18 -16.04
C CYS A 657 29.47 -29.96 -16.21
N LYS A 658 28.84 -29.57 -15.09
CA LYS A 658 27.69 -28.66 -15.08
C LYS A 658 28.12 -27.19 -15.02
N ASP A 659 29.20 -26.85 -15.73
CA ASP A 659 29.82 -25.52 -15.68
C ASP A 659 28.92 -24.43 -16.26
N GLY A 660 27.99 -24.80 -17.16
CA GLY A 660 26.93 -23.92 -17.63
C GLY A 660 26.02 -23.40 -16.50
N ALA A 661 25.73 -24.21 -15.47
CA ALA A 661 24.83 -23.80 -14.39
C ALA A 661 25.47 -22.74 -13.47
N GLN A 662 26.76 -22.85 -13.17
CA GLN A 662 27.48 -21.82 -12.41
C GLN A 662 27.76 -20.57 -13.28
N SER A 663 28.10 -20.74 -14.55
CA SER A 663 28.29 -19.65 -15.51
C SER A 663 27.04 -18.80 -15.72
N ASP A 664 25.88 -19.42 -15.94
CA ASP A 664 24.61 -18.73 -16.10
C ASP A 664 24.15 -18.07 -14.80
N GLN A 665 24.35 -18.74 -13.65
CA GLN A 665 23.96 -18.19 -12.36
C GLN A 665 24.85 -17.00 -11.93
N GLN A 666 26.14 -17.01 -12.28
CA GLN A 666 27.03 -15.85 -12.13
C GLN A 666 26.69 -14.73 -13.11
N LYS A 667 26.38 -15.03 -14.39
CA LYS A 667 25.91 -14.03 -15.36
C LYS A 667 24.65 -13.31 -14.87
N VAL A 668 23.63 -14.06 -14.44
CA VAL A 668 22.38 -13.50 -13.91
C VAL A 668 22.65 -12.63 -12.68
N GLN A 669 23.50 -13.07 -11.73
CA GLN A 669 23.88 -12.23 -10.58
C GLN A 669 24.63 -10.95 -10.99
N GLN A 670 25.45 -10.99 -12.03
CA GLN A 670 26.22 -9.84 -12.49
C GLN A 670 25.39 -8.86 -13.34
N GLU A 671 24.42 -9.34 -14.11
CA GLU A 671 23.40 -8.52 -14.77
C GLU A 671 22.49 -7.84 -13.73
N ASP A 672 21.96 -8.58 -12.76
CA ASP A 672 21.15 -8.02 -11.65
C ASP A 672 21.91 -6.93 -10.88
N ALA A 673 23.19 -7.16 -10.55
CA ALA A 673 24.03 -6.17 -9.88
C ALA A 673 24.22 -4.89 -10.71
N THR A 674 24.33 -5.02 -12.03
CA THR A 674 24.47 -3.88 -12.95
C THR A 674 23.17 -3.07 -13.04
N VAL A 675 22.02 -3.75 -13.13
CA VAL A 675 20.69 -3.13 -13.12
C VAL A 675 20.41 -2.43 -11.79
N ILE A 676 20.81 -3.02 -10.65
CA ILE A 676 20.70 -2.40 -9.33
C ILE A 676 21.55 -1.13 -9.23
N ALA A 677 22.80 -1.17 -9.71
CA ALA A 677 23.68 0.01 -9.73
C ALA A 677 23.14 1.13 -10.62
N GLU A 678 22.52 0.79 -11.75
CA GLU A 678 21.84 1.75 -12.63
C GLU A 678 20.59 2.38 -11.98
N MET A 679 19.75 1.57 -11.31
CA MET A 679 18.58 2.08 -10.57
C MET A 679 18.96 3.01 -9.41
N LEU A 680 20.10 2.79 -8.75
CA LEU A 680 20.59 3.60 -7.62
C LEU A 680 21.35 4.86 -8.05
N TYR A 681 21.56 5.09 -9.35
CA TYR A 681 22.32 6.24 -9.85
C TYR A 681 21.50 7.55 -9.73
N GLU A 682 22.13 8.59 -9.16
CA GLU A 682 21.58 9.95 -9.06
C GLU A 682 22.49 10.96 -9.74
N SER A 683 21.93 11.80 -10.63
CA SER A 683 22.65 12.96 -11.15
C SER A 683 22.89 13.98 -10.03
N PRO A 684 24.05 14.68 -9.98
CA PRO A 684 24.30 15.73 -9.00
C PRO A 684 23.23 16.84 -9.00
N ARG A 685 22.66 17.18 -10.16
CA ARG A 685 21.58 18.16 -10.27
C ARG A 685 20.30 17.66 -9.60
N ASP A 686 19.85 16.46 -9.97
CA ASP A 686 18.63 15.84 -9.44
C ASP A 686 18.73 15.67 -7.92
N LYS A 687 19.90 15.28 -7.42
CA LYS A 687 20.16 15.16 -5.97
C LYS A 687 20.02 16.48 -5.22
N VAL A 688 20.47 17.59 -5.79
CA VAL A 688 20.27 18.93 -5.19
C VAL A 688 18.78 19.30 -5.20
N ILE A 689 18.09 19.12 -6.34
CA ILE A 689 16.65 19.42 -6.47
C ILE A 689 15.83 18.60 -5.45
N LEU A 690 16.05 17.29 -5.39
CA LEU A 690 15.36 16.39 -4.47
C LEU A 690 15.58 16.78 -3.01
N ASN A 691 16.80 17.16 -2.62
CA ASN A 691 17.09 17.56 -1.25
C ASN A 691 16.51 18.94 -0.89
N VAL A 692 16.45 19.89 -1.84
CA VAL A 692 15.75 21.18 -1.63
C VAL A 692 14.24 20.95 -1.45
N CYS A 693 13.63 20.13 -2.31
CA CYS A 693 12.23 19.75 -2.16
C CYS A 693 11.94 18.99 -0.86
N LEU A 694 12.86 18.12 -0.42
CA LEU A 694 12.77 17.43 0.87
C LEU A 694 12.70 18.42 2.04
N VAL A 695 13.63 19.37 2.10
CA VAL A 695 13.65 20.40 3.16
C VAL A 695 12.34 21.20 3.12
N PHE A 696 11.88 21.62 1.94
CA PHE A 696 10.62 22.34 1.80
C PHE A 696 9.41 21.55 2.32
N VAL A 697 9.23 20.29 1.88
CA VAL A 697 8.10 19.44 2.28
C VAL A 697 8.14 19.15 3.78
N CYS A 698 9.30 18.80 4.34
CA CYS A 698 9.45 18.54 5.77
C CYS A 698 9.19 19.80 6.62
N CYS A 699 9.73 20.95 6.23
CA CYS A 699 9.48 22.23 6.92
C CYS A 699 8.00 22.61 6.89
N LEU A 700 7.33 22.43 5.74
CA LEU A 700 5.90 22.70 5.60
C LEU A 700 5.04 21.75 6.46
N GLY A 701 5.37 20.46 6.48
CA GLY A 701 4.69 19.47 7.32
C GLY A 701 4.86 19.75 8.83
N ILE A 702 6.09 20.06 9.27
CA ILE A 702 6.37 20.44 10.67
C ILE A 702 5.64 21.75 11.03
N PHE A 703 5.67 22.75 10.15
CA PHE A 703 4.96 24.02 10.36
C PHE A 703 3.45 23.79 10.54
N MET A 704 2.81 23.01 9.67
CA MET A 704 1.38 22.71 9.76
C MET A 704 1.05 21.92 11.03
N PHE A 705 1.86 20.90 11.37
CA PHE A 705 1.68 20.11 12.58
C PHE A 705 1.78 20.95 13.86
N VAL A 706 2.73 21.89 13.93
CA VAL A 706 2.86 22.82 15.06
C VAL A 706 1.73 23.85 15.05
N TYR A 707 1.42 24.46 13.91
CA TYR A 707 0.37 25.48 13.78
C TYR A 707 -1.00 24.98 14.26
N PHE A 708 -1.40 23.77 13.87
CA PHE A 708 -2.67 23.17 14.29
C PHE A 708 -2.61 22.50 15.68
N SER A 709 -1.46 22.51 16.36
CA SER A 709 -1.32 22.01 17.74
C SER A 709 -1.40 23.11 18.81
N LEU A 710 -1.21 24.37 18.42
CA LEU A 710 -1.23 25.54 19.31
C LEU A 710 -2.63 26.16 19.42
#